data_AF-A0AA36CVK7-F1
#
_entry.id   AF-A0AA36CVK7-F1
#
_cell.length_a   1.000
_cell.length_b   1.000
_cell.length_c   1.000
_cell.angle_alpha   90.00
_cell.angle_beta   90.00
_cell.angle_gamma   90.00
#
_symmetry.space_group_name_H-M   'P 1'
#
loop_
_entity.id
_entity.type
_entity.pdbx_description
1 polymer ?
#
loop_
_entity_poly.entity_id
_entity_poly.type
_entity_poly.pdbx_seq_one_letter_code
_entity_poly.pdbx_strand_id
1 'polypeptide(L)'
;MIFFLVFISTAAVLFYEFYWKRRNLPPGPTPLPLLGNLVSVVKCSPGYECFREWRKEYGPVYTYWLGPQPMVVVADYQTMKESIIKDGDKFADRATLKDLVDLLKGGNYGVINSWGDIWREQRRFVLHTLRDFGMGKNLMEERVMLEVDFLIDRMRSLKTDLNMQSEFDTAVGSIINNILFGYRFDESKLHEFKIIKGHLRTLITGGQNIPFLVATLLPVFRKVPYFKEYFFNLINAHQQIMDFIAAQIEERRKEVDFSSDEYTDFVECYLKEQRRQKGKPNESFYCDHQLTNVALDIWAAGMETTSNTLTWTICYVLNHPNVQKKMHEELDRVIGSDRMITMGDKNDLPYVNAVVNEAQRVANLLPQNLQRKLLEDTVIGAHPIKAGTVVMPQISTVLYDERVFPDPYTFKPERFINSDGSLKRYEELVPFSVGKRQCVGEGLAKVELFLFVANLFQRFKFSATQTPSMVKNRGQVVTAKDYLSVFHELYWKKRNLPPGPTPLPVLGNLLSFSGPQQYEIFRKWKNEFGPVYTIWLSFQPMVVISDYAVLKETILKQGGLLADRFSFTGLQRFLRGGGYGLIFSNGDLWREQRRFAIHTLRDFGMGRNLMEERIMEKLHEELDRVIGSVRKVTTADKNSLPYLNAVVNESQRLANILPQNLQRVLVEDAVVGGYTLKAGTAVMPQISTVMLDEKIFPDPYTFNPSRFLNPDGSSKKIEELIPFSMGKRQCIGEGLARAELYLFLANIFQRFTLTADVMPSMEKAKGQVVTAKKYLCNVAERH
;
A
#
# COMPACT_ATOMS: atom_id res chain seq x y z
N MET A 1 -38.61 42.07 54.93
CA MET A 1 -38.89 42.44 53.52
C MET A 1 -37.80 41.97 52.55
N ILE A 2 -36.52 42.33 52.75
CA ILE A 2 -35.42 41.91 51.84
C ILE A 2 -35.29 40.38 51.73
N PHE A 3 -35.27 39.65 52.86
CA PHE A 3 -35.22 38.18 52.83
C PHE A 3 -36.40 37.53 52.09
N PHE A 4 -37.60 38.10 52.23
CA PHE A 4 -38.81 37.63 51.54
C PHE A 4 -38.73 37.88 50.03
N LEU A 5 -38.21 39.05 49.61
CA LEU A 5 -37.96 39.36 48.20
C LEU A 5 -36.89 38.46 47.59
N VAL A 6 -35.80 38.18 48.31
CA VAL A 6 -34.75 37.23 47.87
C VAL A 6 -35.30 35.81 47.77
N PHE A 7 -36.13 35.40 48.72
CA PHE A 7 -36.76 34.08 48.68
C PHE A 7 -37.71 33.95 47.48
N ILE A 8 -38.59 34.93 47.24
CA ILE A 8 -39.51 34.91 46.09
C ILE A 8 -38.74 34.95 44.78
N SER A 9 -37.73 35.81 44.64
CA SER A 9 -36.95 35.90 43.41
C SER A 9 -36.17 34.60 43.16
N THR A 10 -35.59 34.00 44.20
CA THR A 10 -34.94 32.70 44.09
C THR A 10 -35.94 31.61 43.70
N ALA A 11 -37.10 31.53 44.35
CA ALA A 11 -38.14 30.56 44.03
C ALA A 11 -38.68 30.73 42.61
N ALA A 12 -38.86 31.98 42.14
CA ALA A 12 -39.28 32.28 40.78
C ALA A 12 -38.22 31.87 39.75
N VAL A 13 -36.92 32.13 40.03
CA VAL A 13 -35.81 31.68 39.18
C VAL A 13 -35.73 30.15 39.14
N LEU A 14 -35.84 29.48 40.29
CA LEU A 14 -35.82 28.02 40.34
C LEU A 14 -37.05 27.41 39.64
N PHE A 15 -38.24 27.98 39.81
CA PHE A 15 -39.44 27.57 39.06
C PHE A 15 -39.26 27.77 37.56
N TYR A 16 -38.69 28.90 37.16
CA TYR A 16 -38.41 29.19 35.76
C TYR A 16 -37.42 28.18 35.16
N GLU A 17 -36.26 27.97 35.81
CA GLU A 17 -35.20 27.09 35.33
C GLU A 17 -35.60 25.59 35.37
N PHE A 18 -36.27 25.15 36.44
CA PHE A 18 -36.59 23.72 36.60
C PHE A 18 -37.90 23.29 35.95
N TYR A 19 -38.87 24.18 35.76
CA TYR A 19 -40.19 23.85 35.24
C TYR A 19 -40.55 24.63 33.97
N TRP A 20 -40.68 25.96 34.06
CA TRP A 20 -41.27 26.75 32.97
C TRP A 20 -40.49 26.65 31.65
N LYS A 21 -39.16 26.70 31.72
CA LYS A 21 -38.26 26.63 30.56
C LYS A 21 -38.27 25.24 29.88
N ARG A 22 -38.71 24.20 30.60
CA ARG A 22 -38.68 22.79 30.16
C ARG A 22 -40.01 22.26 29.65
N ARG A 23 -41.13 22.91 29.95
CA ARG A 23 -42.50 22.42 29.74
C ARG A 23 -42.86 21.96 28.31
N ASN A 24 -42.16 22.47 27.30
CA ASN A 24 -42.42 22.17 25.89
C ASN A 24 -41.29 21.33 25.24
N LEU A 25 -40.40 20.77 26.05
CA LEU A 25 -39.29 19.94 25.59
C LEU A 25 -39.52 18.48 26.01
N PRO A 26 -38.94 17.52 25.28
CA PRO A 26 -38.89 16.12 25.71
C PRO A 26 -38.36 16.00 27.14
N PRO A 27 -38.78 14.96 27.89
CA PRO A 27 -38.31 14.71 29.25
C PRO A 27 -36.79 14.54 29.27
N GLY A 28 -36.16 14.62 30.44
CA GLY A 28 -34.72 14.45 30.54
C GLY A 28 -34.16 14.86 31.90
N PRO A 29 -32.85 14.68 32.12
CA PRO A 29 -32.21 14.90 33.41
C PRO A 29 -32.38 16.35 33.87
N THR A 30 -32.70 16.54 35.15
CA THR A 30 -32.86 17.89 35.71
C THR A 30 -31.53 18.66 35.65
N PRO A 31 -31.50 19.84 35.00
CA PRO A 31 -30.28 20.63 34.84
C PRO A 31 -29.89 21.31 36.14
N LEU A 32 -28.58 21.47 36.40
CA LEU A 32 -28.12 22.41 37.42
C LEU A 32 -28.28 23.85 36.91
N PRO A 33 -28.60 24.84 37.78
CA PRO A 33 -28.62 26.24 37.39
C PRO A 33 -27.30 26.66 36.72
N LEU A 34 -27.38 27.39 35.59
CA LEU A 34 -26.28 27.87 34.75
C LEU A 34 -25.42 26.80 34.05
N LEU A 35 -25.11 25.68 34.71
CA LEU A 35 -24.23 24.63 34.19
C LEU A 35 -24.98 23.54 33.39
N GLY A 36 -26.30 23.46 33.52
CA GLY A 36 -27.08 22.40 32.89
C GLY A 36 -26.67 21.03 33.42
N ASN A 37 -26.50 20.07 32.51
CA ASN A 37 -26.03 18.72 32.80
C ASN A 37 -24.53 18.52 32.52
N LEU A 38 -23.76 19.62 32.41
CA LEU A 38 -22.32 19.56 32.09
C LEU A 38 -21.54 18.66 33.07
N VAL A 39 -21.86 18.73 34.36
CA VAL A 39 -21.22 17.91 35.40
C VAL A 39 -21.47 16.42 35.16
N SER A 40 -22.69 16.04 34.78
CA SER A 40 -23.03 14.64 34.49
C SER A 40 -22.29 14.13 33.26
N VAL A 41 -22.23 14.92 32.19
CA VAL A 41 -21.45 14.60 30.97
C VAL A 41 -19.97 14.44 31.29
N VAL A 42 -19.41 15.32 32.14
CA VAL A 42 -17.99 15.29 32.50
C VAL A 42 -17.64 14.11 33.38
N LYS A 43 -18.49 13.76 34.37
CA LYS A 43 -18.24 12.66 35.30
C LYS A 43 -18.31 11.28 34.62
N CYS A 44 -19.19 11.12 33.63
CA CYS A 44 -19.36 9.86 32.91
C CYS A 44 -18.33 9.71 31.79
N SER A 45 -17.06 9.49 32.11
CA SER A 45 -16.02 9.24 31.10
C SER A 45 -16.28 7.94 30.34
N PRO A 46 -16.14 7.89 29.00
CA PRO A 46 -15.63 8.94 28.11
C PRO A 46 -16.73 9.82 27.47
N GLY A 47 -17.94 9.81 28.00
CA GLY A 47 -19.03 10.73 27.67
C GLY A 47 -20.31 10.01 27.24
N TYR A 48 -20.21 8.94 26.46
CA TYR A 48 -21.38 8.22 25.94
C TYR A 48 -22.20 7.48 27.00
N GLU A 49 -21.59 7.11 28.13
CA GLU A 49 -22.27 6.38 29.21
C GLU A 49 -23.46 7.17 29.78
N CYS A 50 -23.33 8.50 29.97
CA CYS A 50 -24.45 9.30 30.45
C CYS A 50 -25.63 9.29 29.48
N PHE A 51 -25.36 9.33 28.17
CA PHE A 51 -26.42 9.30 27.15
C PHE A 51 -27.11 7.93 27.10
N ARG A 52 -26.38 6.84 27.33
CA ARG A 52 -26.97 5.50 27.42
C ARG A 52 -27.91 5.40 28.64
N GLU A 53 -27.49 5.86 29.80
CA GLU A 53 -28.34 5.84 31.01
C GLU A 53 -29.57 6.74 30.86
N TRP A 54 -29.41 7.93 30.30
CA TRP A 54 -30.55 8.82 30.01
C TRP A 54 -31.51 8.22 28.99
N ARG A 55 -31.01 7.50 27.99
CA ARG A 55 -31.88 6.78 27.05
C ARG A 55 -32.70 5.70 27.75
N LYS A 56 -32.12 4.96 28.71
CA LYS A 56 -32.85 3.94 29.48
C LYS A 56 -33.95 4.57 30.34
N GLU A 57 -33.67 5.73 30.93
CA GLU A 57 -34.60 6.42 31.84
C GLU A 57 -35.71 7.20 31.11
N TYR A 58 -35.36 7.94 30.06
CA TYR A 58 -36.25 8.89 29.39
C TYR A 58 -36.72 8.43 27.99
N GLY A 59 -36.18 7.32 27.48
CA GLY A 59 -36.56 6.77 26.18
C GLY A 59 -35.71 7.31 25.01
N PRO A 60 -36.18 7.11 23.76
CA PRO A 60 -35.40 7.40 22.55
C PRO A 60 -35.23 8.89 22.24
N VAL A 61 -36.08 9.75 22.81
CA VAL A 61 -36.06 11.20 22.59
C VAL A 61 -36.11 11.89 23.95
N TYR A 62 -35.06 12.62 24.30
CA TYR A 62 -34.96 13.30 25.59
C TYR A 62 -34.16 14.61 25.48
N THR A 63 -34.23 15.45 26.51
CA THR A 63 -33.53 16.74 26.54
C THR A 63 -32.50 16.79 27.65
N TYR A 64 -31.25 17.09 27.33
CA TYR A 64 -30.27 17.54 28.32
C TYR A 64 -29.88 19.00 28.05
N TRP A 65 -29.23 19.64 29.02
CA TRP A 65 -28.84 21.04 28.96
C TRP A 65 -27.32 21.15 28.95
N LEU A 66 -26.78 21.90 28.00
CA LEU A 66 -25.37 22.28 28.00
C LEU A 66 -25.28 23.76 28.40
N GLY A 67 -25.00 23.99 29.68
CA GLY A 67 -25.19 25.32 30.27
C GLY A 67 -26.66 25.77 30.14
N PRO A 68 -26.95 26.97 29.61
CA PRO A 68 -28.31 27.46 29.45
C PRO A 68 -29.03 26.92 28.21
N GLN A 69 -28.36 26.18 27.32
CA GLN A 69 -28.88 25.75 26.02
C GLN A 69 -29.49 24.34 26.09
N PRO A 70 -30.77 24.15 25.67
CA PRO A 70 -31.38 22.82 25.60
C PRO A 70 -30.92 22.06 24.36
N MET A 71 -30.70 20.76 24.54
CA MET A 71 -30.23 19.81 23.53
C MET A 71 -31.21 18.65 23.46
N VAL A 72 -32.01 18.59 22.39
CA VAL A 72 -32.88 17.44 22.12
C VAL A 72 -32.04 16.33 21.52
N VAL A 73 -31.99 15.19 22.18
CA VAL A 73 -31.23 14.02 21.79
C VAL A 73 -32.16 13.02 21.11
N VAL A 74 -31.74 12.50 19.96
CA VAL A 74 -32.36 11.34 19.32
C VAL A 74 -31.39 10.18 19.49
N ALA A 75 -31.77 9.16 20.25
CA ALA A 75 -30.86 8.16 20.81
C ALA A 75 -31.07 6.73 20.28
N ASP A 76 -31.91 6.54 19.27
CA ASP A 76 -32.11 5.26 18.61
C ASP A 76 -32.17 5.42 17.09
N TYR A 77 -31.85 4.34 16.37
CA TYR A 77 -31.76 4.39 14.91
C TYR A 77 -33.12 4.61 14.25
N GLN A 78 -34.19 4.00 14.76
CA GLN A 78 -35.52 4.08 14.16
C GLN A 78 -36.04 5.53 14.16
N THR A 79 -35.96 6.23 15.29
CA THR A 79 -36.37 7.64 15.35
C THR A 79 -35.46 8.51 14.47
N MET A 80 -34.15 8.24 14.40
CA MET A 80 -33.26 8.96 13.47
C MET A 80 -33.68 8.76 12.02
N LYS A 81 -34.08 7.54 11.64
CA LYS A 81 -34.53 7.21 10.28
C LYS A 81 -35.83 7.92 9.93
N GLU A 82 -36.81 7.89 10.83
CA GLU A 82 -38.14 8.48 10.62
C GLU A 82 -38.16 10.01 10.64
N SER A 83 -37.27 10.65 11.41
CA SER A 83 -37.22 12.11 11.54
C SER A 83 -36.04 12.70 10.77
N ILE A 84 -34.81 12.41 11.19
CA ILE A 84 -33.59 13.09 10.72
C ILE A 84 -33.20 12.69 9.30
N ILE A 85 -33.39 11.43 8.90
CA ILE A 85 -33.07 10.97 7.54
C ILE A 85 -34.20 11.36 6.58
N LYS A 86 -35.45 11.04 6.94
CA LYS A 86 -36.63 11.30 6.10
C LYS A 86 -36.87 12.79 5.87
N ASP A 87 -36.83 13.61 6.94
CA ASP A 87 -37.00 15.07 6.85
C ASP A 87 -35.65 15.80 6.83
N GLY A 88 -34.67 15.28 6.10
CA GLY A 88 -33.27 15.71 6.18
C GLY A 88 -33.03 17.22 5.96
N ASP A 89 -33.87 17.89 5.18
CA ASP A 89 -33.74 19.33 4.93
C ASP A 89 -34.06 20.18 6.17
N LYS A 90 -34.98 19.73 7.05
CA LYS A 90 -35.28 20.40 8.32
C LYS A 90 -34.12 20.37 9.30
N PHE A 91 -33.21 19.40 9.16
CA PHE A 91 -32.03 19.21 10.01
C PHE A 91 -30.72 19.58 9.29
N ALA A 92 -30.82 20.33 8.20
CA ALA A 92 -29.68 20.65 7.36
C ALA A 92 -28.74 21.72 7.97
N ASP A 93 -29.11 22.43 9.03
CA ASP A 93 -28.28 23.48 9.63
C ASP A 93 -27.51 23.02 10.87
N ARG A 94 -26.45 23.74 11.24
CA ARG A 94 -25.65 23.49 12.44
C ARG A 94 -26.06 24.40 13.58
N ALA A 95 -26.10 23.84 14.78
CA ALA A 95 -26.16 24.63 15.99
C ALA A 95 -24.74 25.01 16.38
N THR A 96 -24.43 26.30 16.31
CA THR A 96 -23.11 26.84 16.61
C THR A 96 -23.23 27.97 17.62
N LEU A 97 -22.19 28.15 18.43
CA LEU A 97 -22.06 29.33 19.27
C LEU A 97 -21.52 30.46 18.39
N LYS A 98 -22.41 31.33 17.92
CA LYS A 98 -22.11 32.40 16.97
C LYS A 98 -20.85 33.18 17.37
N ASP A 99 -20.77 33.62 18.62
CA ASP A 99 -19.61 34.37 19.14
C ASP A 99 -18.28 33.59 19.02
N LEU A 100 -18.29 32.28 19.24
CA LEU A 100 -17.09 31.45 19.11
C LEU A 100 -16.74 31.19 17.65
N VAL A 101 -17.74 30.95 16.80
CA VAL A 101 -17.52 30.76 15.36
C VAL A 101 -17.01 32.05 14.72
N ASP A 102 -17.57 33.20 15.07
CA ASP A 102 -17.08 34.48 14.59
C ASP A 102 -15.65 34.75 15.10
N LEU A 103 -15.31 34.35 16.34
CA LEU A 103 -13.96 34.50 16.86
C LEU A 103 -12.94 33.59 16.16
N LEU A 104 -13.28 32.32 15.92
CA LEU A 104 -12.36 31.33 15.37
C LEU A 104 -12.27 31.41 13.84
N LYS A 105 -13.42 31.58 13.19
CA LYS A 105 -13.59 31.46 11.73
C LYS A 105 -13.90 32.79 11.06
N GLY A 106 -14.05 33.89 11.82
CA GLY A 106 -14.45 35.22 11.33
C GLY A 106 -15.75 35.27 10.52
N GLY A 107 -16.66 34.32 10.76
CA GLY A 107 -18.01 34.29 10.18
C GLY A 107 -18.54 32.89 9.89
N ASN A 108 -19.62 32.82 9.11
CA ASN A 108 -20.25 31.57 8.65
C ASN A 108 -19.42 30.90 7.53
N TYR A 109 -18.24 30.41 7.88
CA TYR A 109 -17.29 29.80 6.93
C TYR A 109 -16.97 28.32 7.23
N GLY A 110 -16.36 27.64 6.27
CA GLY A 110 -16.03 26.22 6.29
C GLY A 110 -17.15 25.33 5.74
N VAL A 111 -17.07 24.03 6.00
CA VAL A 111 -18.03 23.02 5.54
C VAL A 111 -18.61 22.17 6.69
N ILE A 112 -17.94 22.13 7.85
CA ILE A 112 -18.41 21.38 9.03
C ILE A 112 -19.48 22.16 9.79
N ASN A 113 -19.18 23.43 10.11
CA ASN A 113 -19.99 24.29 10.99
C ASN A 113 -20.86 25.30 10.25
N SER A 114 -20.66 25.49 8.94
CA SER A 114 -21.42 26.45 8.16
C SER A 114 -22.88 26.01 7.97
N TRP A 115 -23.76 26.97 7.67
CA TRP A 115 -25.20 26.76 7.53
C TRP A 115 -25.80 27.57 6.36
N GLY A 116 -27.03 27.25 5.95
CA GLY A 116 -27.70 27.91 4.82
C GLY A 116 -27.09 27.56 3.45
N ASP A 117 -27.25 28.48 2.49
CA ASP A 117 -26.86 28.25 1.08
C ASP A 117 -25.36 28.09 0.87
N ILE A 118 -24.54 28.85 1.61
CA ILE A 118 -23.08 28.69 1.55
C ILE A 118 -22.66 27.26 1.88
N TRP A 119 -23.28 26.63 2.89
CA TRP A 119 -22.98 25.23 3.22
C TRP A 119 -23.45 24.27 2.12
N ARG A 120 -24.64 24.48 1.55
CA ARG A 120 -25.17 23.60 0.49
C ARG A 120 -24.24 23.62 -0.72
N GLU A 121 -23.80 24.81 -1.13
CA GLU A 121 -22.90 24.99 -2.25
C GLU A 121 -21.51 24.41 -1.96
N GLN A 122 -20.92 24.75 -0.82
CA GLN A 122 -19.59 24.30 -0.43
C GLN A 122 -19.53 22.78 -0.22
N ARG A 123 -20.57 22.18 0.37
CA ARG A 123 -20.67 20.72 0.47
C ARG A 123 -20.77 20.06 -0.90
N ARG A 124 -21.56 20.62 -1.82
CA ARG A 124 -21.68 20.10 -3.19
C ARG A 124 -20.33 20.16 -3.90
N PHE A 125 -19.65 21.30 -3.82
CA PHE A 125 -18.30 21.49 -4.36
C PHE A 125 -17.33 20.46 -3.78
N VAL A 126 -17.21 20.36 -2.45
CA VAL A 126 -16.29 19.41 -1.79
C VAL A 126 -16.58 17.96 -2.20
N LEU A 127 -17.84 17.53 -2.21
CA LEU A 127 -18.21 16.17 -2.64
C LEU A 127 -17.82 15.90 -4.10
N HIS A 128 -18.04 16.89 -4.98
CA HIS A 128 -17.67 16.79 -6.39
C HIS A 128 -16.16 16.65 -6.54
N THR A 129 -15.40 17.57 -5.95
CA THR A 129 -13.94 17.62 -6.03
C THR A 129 -13.29 16.38 -5.42
N LEU A 130 -13.76 15.89 -4.27
CA LEU A 130 -13.22 14.66 -3.67
C LEU A 130 -13.47 13.42 -4.56
N ARG A 131 -14.60 13.37 -5.26
CA ARG A 131 -14.89 12.31 -6.24
C ARG A 131 -13.98 12.40 -7.47
N ASP A 132 -13.60 13.61 -7.88
CA ASP A 132 -12.64 13.81 -8.97
C ASP A 132 -11.23 13.37 -8.56
N PHE A 133 -10.83 13.61 -7.31
CA PHE A 133 -9.60 13.05 -6.71
C PHE A 133 -9.67 11.56 -6.39
N GLY A 134 -10.68 10.87 -6.89
CA GLY A 134 -10.76 9.42 -6.87
C GLY A 134 -11.57 8.85 -5.72
N MET A 135 -12.28 9.64 -4.91
CA MET A 135 -13.17 9.07 -3.90
C MET A 135 -14.22 8.18 -4.59
N GLY A 136 -14.11 6.86 -4.38
CA GLY A 136 -14.91 5.84 -5.07
C GLY A 136 -14.34 5.35 -6.42
N LYS A 137 -13.08 5.66 -6.75
CA LYS A 137 -12.33 5.23 -7.95
C LYS A 137 -10.91 4.77 -7.58
N ASN A 138 -10.17 4.22 -8.55
CA ASN A 138 -8.81 3.68 -8.35
C ASN A 138 -7.77 4.75 -7.92
N LEU A 139 -7.92 6.01 -8.33
CA LEU A 139 -6.95 7.07 -8.00
C LEU A 139 -6.80 7.30 -6.48
N MET A 140 -7.87 7.13 -5.70
CA MET A 140 -7.78 7.26 -4.24
C MET A 140 -7.03 6.09 -3.62
N GLU A 141 -7.27 4.88 -4.13
CA GLU A 141 -6.51 3.71 -3.70
C GLU A 141 -5.01 3.92 -3.93
N GLU A 142 -4.60 4.41 -5.10
CA GLU A 142 -3.19 4.69 -5.39
C GLU A 142 -2.54 5.61 -4.35
N ARG A 143 -3.21 6.72 -4.00
CA ARG A 143 -2.70 7.67 -2.98
C ARG A 143 -2.56 7.03 -1.61
N VAL A 144 -3.55 6.24 -1.19
CA VAL A 144 -3.52 5.53 0.10
C VAL A 144 -2.43 4.46 0.09
N MET A 145 -2.32 3.68 -0.99
CA MET A 145 -1.35 2.60 -1.14
C MET A 145 0.09 3.11 -1.12
N LEU A 146 0.37 4.29 -1.67
CA LEU A 146 1.69 4.92 -1.55
C LEU A 146 2.10 5.10 -0.08
N GLU A 147 1.20 5.63 0.76
CA GLU A 147 1.51 5.82 2.20
C GLU A 147 1.52 4.50 2.98
N VAL A 148 0.73 3.51 2.57
CA VAL A 148 0.82 2.14 3.12
C VAL A 148 2.20 1.54 2.81
N ASP A 149 2.68 1.65 1.58
CA ASP A 149 4.02 1.18 1.17
C ASP A 149 5.13 1.90 1.95
N PHE A 150 5.07 3.24 2.06
CA PHE A 150 6.02 4.01 2.84
C PHE A 150 6.04 3.58 4.32
N LEU A 151 4.87 3.35 4.91
CA LEU A 151 4.77 2.90 6.30
C LEU A 151 5.36 1.49 6.46
N ILE A 152 5.08 0.56 5.55
CA ILE A 152 5.64 -0.79 5.58
C ILE A 152 7.18 -0.74 5.49
N ASP A 153 7.73 0.05 4.56
CA ASP A 153 9.18 0.17 4.41
C ASP A 153 9.84 0.85 5.61
N ARG A 154 9.17 1.84 6.19
CA ARG A 154 9.59 2.46 7.45
C ARG A 154 9.61 1.44 8.59
N MET A 155 8.55 0.65 8.75
CA MET A 155 8.50 -0.44 9.74
C MET A 155 9.60 -1.47 9.52
N ARG A 156 9.91 -1.84 8.27
CA ARG A 156 11.04 -2.75 7.96
C ARG A 156 12.39 -2.21 8.38
N SER A 157 12.59 -0.90 8.17
CA SER A 157 13.84 -0.21 8.53
C SER A 157 14.03 -0.12 10.05
N LEU A 158 12.93 0.02 10.79
CA LEU A 158 12.91 0.21 12.23
C LEU A 158 12.75 -1.15 12.92
N LYS A 159 13.82 -1.72 13.46
CA LYS A 159 13.77 -3.01 14.19
C LYS A 159 13.44 -2.83 15.68
N THR A 160 12.63 -1.84 16.01
CA THR A 160 12.32 -1.44 17.39
C THR A 160 10.82 -1.30 17.58
N ASP A 161 10.38 -1.37 18.84
CA ASP A 161 9.01 -1.08 19.23
C ASP A 161 8.56 0.29 18.69
N LEU A 162 7.37 0.35 18.11
CA LEU A 162 6.82 1.57 17.50
C LEU A 162 5.56 2.04 18.21
N ASN A 163 5.43 3.36 18.32
CA ASN A 163 4.15 3.99 18.62
C ASN A 163 3.36 4.14 17.31
N MET A 164 2.45 3.19 17.06
CA MET A 164 1.64 3.16 15.84
C MET A 164 0.76 4.40 15.67
N GLN A 165 0.37 5.10 16.75
CA GLN A 165 -0.40 6.34 16.64
C GLN A 165 0.38 7.41 15.87
N SER A 166 1.68 7.60 16.20
CA SER A 166 2.52 8.61 15.53
C SER A 166 2.74 8.28 14.05
N GLU A 167 2.85 6.98 13.74
CA GLU A 167 3.06 6.50 12.38
C GLU A 167 1.78 6.67 11.53
N PHE A 168 0.61 6.31 12.07
CA PHE A 168 -0.68 6.56 11.43
C PHE A 168 -1.01 8.04 11.28
N ASP A 169 -0.70 8.86 12.31
CA ASP A 169 -0.88 10.30 12.25
C ASP A 169 -0.12 10.91 11.05
N THR A 170 1.13 10.49 10.85
CA THR A 170 1.98 10.99 9.75
C THR A 170 1.50 10.49 8.39
N ALA A 171 1.17 9.20 8.28
CA ALA A 171 0.72 8.58 7.03
C ALA A 171 -0.62 9.16 6.56
N VAL A 172 -1.64 9.15 7.44
CA VAL A 172 -2.97 9.71 7.10
C VAL A 172 -2.89 11.22 6.91
N GLY A 173 -2.10 11.92 7.73
CA GLY A 173 -1.81 13.34 7.56
C GLY A 173 -1.22 13.65 6.19
N SER A 174 -0.34 12.80 5.68
CA SER A 174 0.26 12.92 4.35
C SER A 174 -0.75 12.70 3.22
N ILE A 175 -1.67 11.73 3.37
CA ILE A 175 -2.74 11.49 2.38
C ILE A 175 -3.60 12.74 2.22
N ILE A 176 -4.13 13.27 3.33
CA ILE A 176 -5.03 14.42 3.27
C ILE A 176 -4.29 15.70 2.84
N ASN A 177 -3.03 15.86 3.23
CA ASN A 177 -2.21 16.99 2.80
C ASN A 177 -1.89 16.92 1.30
N ASN A 178 -1.65 15.73 0.76
CA ASN A 178 -1.46 15.54 -0.67
C ASN A 178 -2.75 15.84 -1.46
N ILE A 179 -3.92 15.46 -0.93
CA ILE A 179 -5.21 15.82 -1.52
C ILE A 179 -5.43 17.35 -1.52
N LEU A 180 -5.04 18.03 -0.45
CA LEU A 180 -5.29 19.45 -0.30
C LEU A 180 -4.29 20.34 -1.03
N PHE A 181 -3.00 20.07 -0.87
CA PHE A 181 -1.89 20.94 -1.28
C PHE A 181 -0.91 20.28 -2.26
N GLY A 182 -1.16 19.01 -2.65
CA GLY A 182 -0.33 18.31 -3.64
C GLY A 182 0.96 17.69 -3.11
N TYR A 183 1.25 17.74 -1.81
CA TYR A 183 2.49 17.17 -1.24
C TYR A 183 2.26 16.38 0.07
N ARG A 184 3.21 15.48 0.39
CA ARG A 184 3.22 14.64 1.61
C ARG A 184 4.20 15.17 2.67
N PHE A 185 4.03 14.78 3.94
CA PHE A 185 5.00 15.13 4.99
C PHE A 185 6.17 14.14 5.01
N ASP A 186 7.12 14.34 4.11
CA ASP A 186 8.39 13.59 4.13
C ASP A 186 9.34 14.06 5.25
N GLU A 187 10.55 13.51 5.30
CA GLU A 187 11.54 13.85 6.35
C GLU A 187 11.85 15.35 6.43
N SER A 188 11.78 16.08 5.31
CA SER A 188 12.05 17.52 5.27
C SER A 188 10.93 18.34 5.89
N LYS A 189 9.67 17.90 5.72
CA LYS A 189 8.47 18.59 6.21
C LYS A 189 7.84 17.99 7.47
N LEU A 190 8.45 16.95 8.04
CA LEU A 190 7.93 16.28 9.24
C LEU A 190 7.83 17.21 10.46
N HIS A 191 8.70 18.23 10.54
CA HIS A 191 8.60 19.22 11.62
C HIS A 191 7.32 20.05 11.52
N GLU A 192 6.88 20.39 10.30
CA GLU A 192 5.67 21.16 10.05
C GLU A 192 4.46 20.37 10.56
N PHE A 193 4.39 19.09 10.17
CA PHE A 193 3.36 18.16 10.63
C PHE A 193 3.28 18.09 12.16
N LYS A 194 4.43 17.95 12.85
CA LYS A 194 4.46 17.87 14.32
C LYS A 194 3.92 19.13 14.99
N ILE A 195 4.22 20.31 14.45
CA ILE A 195 3.73 21.60 14.97
C ILE A 195 2.21 21.68 14.82
N ILE A 196 1.69 21.50 13.60
CA ILE A 196 0.24 21.60 13.35
C ILE A 196 -0.54 20.52 14.13
N LYS A 197 -0.01 19.30 14.23
CA LYS A 197 -0.61 18.21 15.02
C LYS A 197 -0.62 18.53 16.51
N GLY A 198 0.43 19.16 17.04
CA GLY A 198 0.50 19.60 18.44
C GLY A 198 -0.57 20.64 18.78
N HIS A 199 -0.78 21.63 17.91
CA HIS A 199 -1.87 22.58 18.06
C HIS A 199 -3.25 21.91 17.96
N LEU A 200 -3.43 20.99 17.00
CA LEU A 200 -4.68 20.24 16.86
C LEU A 200 -5.01 19.40 18.10
N ARG A 201 -4.02 18.70 18.66
CA ARG A 201 -4.16 17.95 19.92
C ARG A 201 -4.58 18.87 21.08
N THR A 202 -4.04 20.08 21.14
CA THR A 202 -4.41 21.09 22.15
C THR A 202 -5.89 21.47 22.03
N LEU A 203 -6.40 21.65 20.82
CA LEU A 203 -7.83 21.93 20.58
C LEU A 203 -8.74 20.74 20.94
N ILE A 204 -8.40 19.53 20.51
CA ILE A 204 -9.25 18.34 20.69
C ILE A 204 -9.38 17.95 22.16
N THR A 205 -8.26 17.97 22.88
CA THR A 205 -8.22 17.60 24.30
C THR A 205 -8.70 18.74 25.19
N GLY A 206 -8.35 19.98 24.84
CA GLY A 206 -8.71 21.17 25.61
C GLY A 206 -10.17 21.60 25.45
N GLY A 207 -10.75 21.42 24.25
CA GLY A 207 -12.07 21.94 23.89
C GLY A 207 -13.24 21.31 24.66
N GLN A 208 -13.01 20.16 25.29
CA GLN A 208 -14.00 19.44 26.11
C GLN A 208 -13.77 19.59 27.62
N ASN A 209 -12.75 20.36 28.03
CA ASN A 209 -12.46 20.58 29.43
C ASN A 209 -13.37 21.68 30.02
N ILE A 210 -13.69 21.52 31.31
CA ILE A 210 -14.60 22.44 32.04
C ILE A 210 -14.18 23.91 31.89
N PRO A 211 -12.90 24.30 32.04
CA PRO A 211 -12.52 25.70 31.95
C PRO A 211 -12.89 26.33 30.61
N PHE A 212 -12.61 25.63 29.50
CA PHE A 212 -12.96 26.12 28.17
C PHE A 212 -14.47 26.17 27.97
N LEU A 213 -15.21 25.13 28.35
CA LEU A 213 -16.67 25.09 28.19
C LEU A 213 -17.36 26.19 29.01
N VAL A 214 -16.92 26.43 30.25
CA VAL A 214 -17.44 27.52 31.08
C VAL A 214 -17.12 28.89 30.48
N ALA A 215 -15.87 29.14 30.06
CA ALA A 215 -15.49 30.39 29.41
C ALA A 215 -16.24 30.64 28.10
N THR A 216 -16.60 29.57 27.40
CA THR A 216 -17.35 29.61 26.14
C THR A 216 -18.83 29.90 26.37
N LEU A 217 -19.50 29.16 27.26
CA LEU A 217 -20.93 29.28 27.55
C LEU A 217 -21.29 30.51 28.39
N LEU A 218 -20.38 30.96 29.26
CA LEU A 218 -20.55 32.08 30.17
C LEU A 218 -19.43 33.11 29.97
N PRO A 219 -19.56 34.03 29.00
CA PRO A 219 -18.48 34.94 28.59
C PRO A 219 -17.88 35.81 29.72
N VAL A 220 -18.63 36.04 30.80
CA VAL A 220 -18.13 36.75 32.00
C VAL A 220 -16.88 36.09 32.58
N PHE A 221 -16.76 34.77 32.49
CA PHE A 221 -15.60 34.03 32.99
C PHE A 221 -14.33 34.26 32.16
N ARG A 222 -14.43 34.78 30.93
CA ARG A 222 -13.25 35.15 30.11
C ARG A 222 -12.45 36.32 30.73
N LYS A 223 -12.98 36.99 31.76
CA LYS A 223 -12.28 38.03 32.53
C LYS A 223 -11.51 37.45 33.73
N VAL A 224 -11.80 36.23 34.15
CA VAL A 224 -11.14 35.57 35.29
C VAL A 224 -9.82 34.96 34.83
N PRO A 225 -8.66 35.23 35.49
CA PRO A 225 -7.34 34.85 34.98
C PRO A 225 -7.20 33.40 34.51
N TYR A 226 -7.64 32.43 35.33
CA TYR A 226 -7.56 31.00 35.00
C TYR A 226 -8.33 30.62 33.73
N PHE A 227 -9.60 31.05 33.63
CA PHE A 227 -10.44 30.78 32.47
C PHE A 227 -9.99 31.55 31.24
N LYS A 228 -9.51 32.78 31.44
CA LYS A 228 -8.95 33.64 30.40
C LYS A 228 -7.75 32.99 29.74
N GLU A 229 -6.75 32.60 30.52
CA GLU A 229 -5.52 31.97 30.03
C GLU A 229 -5.82 30.66 29.30
N TYR A 230 -6.69 29.82 29.87
CA TYR A 230 -7.11 28.58 29.23
C TYR A 230 -7.80 28.83 27.88
N PHE A 231 -8.73 29.78 27.83
CA PHE A 231 -9.46 30.13 26.61
C PHE A 231 -8.50 30.66 25.53
N PHE A 232 -7.64 31.63 25.86
CA PHE A 232 -6.72 32.21 24.89
C PHE A 232 -5.64 31.25 24.41
N ASN A 233 -5.21 30.28 25.23
CA ASN A 233 -4.31 29.22 24.76
C ASN A 233 -4.93 28.41 23.62
N LEU A 234 -6.22 28.06 23.72
CA LEU A 234 -6.93 27.36 22.63
C LEU A 234 -7.15 28.26 21.41
N ILE A 235 -7.53 29.53 21.60
CA ILE A 235 -7.68 30.47 20.49
C ILE A 235 -6.36 30.64 19.74
N ASN A 236 -5.24 30.76 20.47
CA ASN A 236 -3.91 30.87 19.88
C ASN A 236 -3.53 29.59 19.11
N ALA A 237 -3.78 28.41 19.68
CA ALA A 237 -3.54 27.15 18.97
C ALA A 237 -4.36 27.07 17.66
N HIS A 238 -5.62 27.52 17.67
CA HIS A 238 -6.42 27.61 16.45
C HIS A 238 -5.83 28.60 15.43
N GLN A 239 -5.40 29.78 15.90
CA GLN A 239 -4.80 30.78 15.02
C GLN A 239 -3.52 30.26 14.34
N GLN A 240 -2.63 29.58 15.09
CA GLN A 240 -1.42 28.98 14.52
C GLN A 240 -1.73 27.97 13.39
N ILE A 241 -2.80 27.19 13.53
CA ILE A 241 -3.25 26.27 12.48
C ILE A 241 -3.78 27.05 11.27
N MET A 242 -4.60 28.08 11.49
CA MET A 242 -5.13 28.92 10.41
C MET A 242 -4.01 29.61 9.63
N ASP A 243 -3.01 30.15 10.32
CA ASP A 243 -1.84 30.80 9.71
C ASP A 243 -1.03 29.80 8.86
N PHE A 244 -0.84 28.58 9.37
CA PHE A 244 -0.20 27.50 8.61
C PHE A 244 -0.97 27.20 7.31
N ILE A 245 -2.28 26.94 7.41
CA ILE A 245 -3.11 26.62 6.23
C ILE A 245 -3.13 27.77 5.23
N ALA A 246 -3.23 29.02 5.69
CA ALA A 246 -3.18 30.20 4.84
C ALA A 246 -1.83 30.33 4.12
N ALA A 247 -0.72 30.08 4.80
CA ALA A 247 0.61 30.10 4.20
C ALA A 247 0.74 29.03 3.09
N GLN A 248 0.22 27.82 3.32
CA GLN A 248 0.22 26.75 2.31
C GLN A 248 -0.64 27.11 1.09
N ILE A 249 -1.80 27.73 1.30
CA ILE A 249 -2.64 28.22 0.19
C ILE A 249 -1.89 29.26 -0.64
N GLU A 250 -1.17 30.18 0.00
CA GLU A 250 -0.45 31.24 -0.69
C GLU A 250 0.78 30.72 -1.44
N GLU A 251 1.50 29.75 -0.88
CA GLU A 251 2.55 29.03 -1.60
C GLU A 251 1.99 28.35 -2.85
N ARG A 252 0.88 27.60 -2.69
CA ARG A 252 0.25 26.90 -3.81
C ARG A 252 -0.27 27.87 -4.87
N ARG A 253 -0.85 29.01 -4.48
CA ARG A 253 -1.39 30.04 -5.39
C ARG A 253 -0.34 30.55 -6.39
N LYS A 254 0.95 30.58 -6.02
CA LYS A 254 2.05 31.03 -6.88
C LYS A 254 2.34 30.06 -8.03
N GLU A 255 1.98 28.79 -7.87
CA GLU A 255 2.27 27.72 -8.83
C GLU A 255 1.07 27.36 -9.72
N VAL A 256 -0.12 27.88 -9.40
CA VAL A 256 -1.34 27.55 -10.15
C VAL A 256 -1.28 28.10 -11.58
N ASP A 257 -1.38 27.20 -12.55
CA ASP A 257 -1.63 27.57 -13.94
C ASP A 257 -3.12 27.80 -14.16
N PHE A 258 -3.51 29.06 -14.32
CA PHE A 258 -4.89 29.44 -14.56
C PHE A 258 -5.31 29.42 -16.03
N SER A 259 -4.41 29.05 -16.95
CA SER A 259 -4.73 28.90 -18.37
C SER A 259 -5.37 27.54 -18.70
N SER A 260 -5.11 26.52 -17.87
CA SER A 260 -5.69 25.18 -17.98
C SER A 260 -6.87 24.96 -17.01
N ASP A 261 -7.85 24.16 -17.44
CA ASP A 261 -8.95 23.69 -16.59
C ASP A 261 -8.60 22.45 -15.74
N GLU A 262 -7.44 21.82 -15.99
CA GLU A 262 -6.95 20.67 -15.21
C GLU A 262 -6.46 21.12 -13.83
N TYR A 263 -6.55 20.26 -12.81
CA TYR A 263 -6.07 20.57 -11.46
C TYR A 263 -5.51 19.32 -10.77
N THR A 264 -4.49 19.49 -9.93
CA THR A 264 -3.81 18.36 -9.27
C THR A 264 -4.22 18.15 -7.81
N ASP A 265 -4.73 19.20 -7.17
CA ASP A 265 -5.10 19.24 -5.75
C ASP A 265 -6.31 20.15 -5.48
N PHE A 266 -6.87 20.02 -4.27
CA PHE A 266 -8.10 20.70 -3.88
C PHE A 266 -7.95 22.23 -3.89
N VAL A 267 -6.81 22.75 -3.43
CA VAL A 267 -6.59 24.20 -3.37
C VAL A 267 -6.54 24.79 -4.77
N GLU A 268 -5.84 24.16 -5.71
CA GLU A 268 -5.84 24.57 -7.12
C GLU A 268 -7.25 24.56 -7.71
N CYS A 269 -8.00 23.46 -7.50
CA CYS A 269 -9.39 23.34 -7.96
C CYS A 269 -10.26 24.47 -7.41
N TYR A 270 -10.14 24.77 -6.11
CA TYR A 270 -10.91 25.84 -5.47
C TYR A 270 -10.52 27.22 -6.01
N LEU A 271 -9.23 27.51 -6.18
CA LEU A 271 -8.75 28.78 -6.71
C LEU A 271 -9.24 29.04 -8.14
N LYS A 272 -9.30 27.98 -8.97
CA LYS A 272 -9.89 28.06 -10.31
C LYS A 272 -11.39 28.31 -10.25
N GLU A 273 -12.10 27.62 -9.35
CA GLU A 273 -13.53 27.83 -9.16
C GLU A 273 -13.85 29.25 -8.65
N GLN A 274 -13.05 29.77 -7.72
CA GLN A 274 -13.14 31.15 -7.25
C GLN A 274 -13.06 32.15 -8.41
N ARG A 275 -12.19 31.92 -9.41
CA ARG A 275 -12.14 32.76 -10.62
C ARG A 275 -13.38 32.60 -11.49
N ARG A 276 -13.89 31.37 -11.67
CA ARG A 276 -15.09 31.08 -12.45
C ARG A 276 -16.36 31.70 -11.86
N GLN A 277 -16.38 31.95 -10.55
CA GLN A 277 -17.53 32.53 -9.85
C GLN A 277 -17.51 34.07 -9.78
N LYS A 278 -16.44 34.73 -10.24
CA LYS A 278 -16.39 36.20 -10.29
C LYS A 278 -17.53 36.78 -11.15
N GLY A 279 -18.27 37.73 -10.60
CA GLY A 279 -19.43 38.35 -11.26
C GLY A 279 -20.68 37.46 -11.30
N LYS A 280 -20.69 36.30 -10.65
CA LYS A 280 -21.85 35.40 -10.55
C LYS A 280 -22.51 35.49 -9.17
N PRO A 281 -23.78 35.07 -9.01
CA PRO A 281 -24.49 35.13 -7.73
C PRO A 281 -23.76 34.46 -6.56
N ASN A 282 -22.99 33.40 -6.84
CA ASN A 282 -22.26 32.63 -5.84
C ASN A 282 -20.85 33.19 -5.52
N GLU A 283 -20.42 34.33 -6.08
CA GLU A 283 -19.08 34.90 -5.85
C GLU A 283 -18.73 35.02 -4.36
N SER A 284 -19.69 35.48 -3.55
CA SER A 284 -19.52 35.66 -2.11
C SER A 284 -19.27 34.36 -1.34
N PHE A 285 -19.62 33.21 -1.91
CA PHE A 285 -19.37 31.90 -1.30
C PHE A 285 -17.95 31.40 -1.57
N TYR A 286 -17.19 32.02 -2.47
CA TYR A 286 -15.85 31.60 -2.87
C TYR A 286 -14.80 32.67 -2.54
N CYS A 287 -14.65 33.02 -1.26
CA CYS A 287 -13.59 33.91 -0.79
C CYS A 287 -12.41 33.13 -0.18
N ASP A 288 -11.26 33.81 -0.02
CA ASP A 288 -10.06 33.20 0.56
C ASP A 288 -10.30 32.70 1.99
N HIS A 289 -11.12 33.42 2.74
CA HIS A 289 -11.45 33.02 4.10
C HIS A 289 -12.27 31.73 4.15
N GLN A 290 -13.18 31.53 3.18
CA GLN A 290 -13.89 30.27 3.02
C GLN A 290 -12.92 29.14 2.64
N LEU A 291 -11.99 29.39 1.71
CA LEU A 291 -10.97 28.40 1.30
C LEU A 291 -10.14 27.94 2.50
N THR A 292 -9.56 28.86 3.27
CA THR A 292 -8.76 28.54 4.46
C THR A 292 -9.56 27.70 5.47
N ASN A 293 -10.81 28.09 5.74
CA ASN A 293 -11.67 27.35 6.66
C ASN A 293 -12.08 25.95 6.14
N VAL A 294 -12.32 25.81 4.83
CA VAL A 294 -12.65 24.51 4.22
C VAL A 294 -11.43 23.59 4.20
N ALA A 295 -10.25 24.12 3.85
CA ALA A 295 -9.00 23.36 3.88
C ALA A 295 -8.69 22.86 5.30
N LEU A 296 -8.84 23.72 6.32
CA LEU A 296 -8.70 23.31 7.72
C LEU A 296 -9.73 22.23 8.11
N ASP A 297 -11.02 22.45 7.80
CA ASP A 297 -12.08 21.49 8.12
C ASP A 297 -11.77 20.10 7.51
N ILE A 298 -11.32 20.05 6.26
CA ILE A 298 -10.98 18.79 5.57
C ILE A 298 -9.70 18.17 6.16
N TRP A 299 -8.65 18.95 6.39
CA TRP A 299 -7.38 18.46 6.93
C TRP A 299 -7.54 17.88 8.33
N ALA A 300 -8.17 18.61 9.24
CA ALA A 300 -8.35 18.19 10.62
C ALA A 300 -9.28 16.97 10.73
N ALA A 301 -10.39 16.96 9.98
CA ALA A 301 -11.34 15.84 10.00
C ALA A 301 -10.76 14.57 9.36
N GLY A 302 -10.10 14.70 8.20
CA GLY A 302 -9.55 13.59 7.43
C GLY A 302 -8.38 12.88 8.11
N MET A 303 -7.55 13.61 8.85
CA MET A 303 -6.39 13.04 9.52
C MET A 303 -6.72 12.44 10.89
N GLU A 304 -7.27 13.24 11.81
CA GLU A 304 -7.41 12.84 13.22
C GLU A 304 -8.34 11.64 13.40
N THR A 305 -9.44 11.59 12.66
CA THR A 305 -10.46 10.57 12.90
C THR A 305 -10.04 9.19 12.38
N THR A 306 -9.44 9.14 11.19
CA THR A 306 -8.95 7.88 10.63
C THR A 306 -7.75 7.36 11.42
N SER A 307 -6.77 8.21 11.77
CA SER A 307 -5.58 7.76 12.51
C SER A 307 -5.93 7.16 13.87
N ASN A 308 -6.82 7.80 14.65
CA ASN A 308 -7.30 7.26 15.91
C ASN A 308 -8.06 5.93 15.73
N THR A 309 -8.83 5.79 14.65
CA THR A 309 -9.57 4.54 14.37
C THR A 309 -8.61 3.39 14.01
N LEU A 310 -7.55 3.66 13.24
CA LEU A 310 -6.49 2.69 12.95
C LEU A 310 -5.77 2.25 14.23
N THR A 311 -5.39 3.21 15.10
CA THR A 311 -4.80 2.92 16.40
C THR A 311 -5.73 2.07 17.27
N TRP A 312 -7.02 2.45 17.40
CA TRP A 312 -8.00 1.63 18.12
C TRP A 312 -8.11 0.21 17.55
N THR A 313 -8.04 0.05 16.23
CA THR A 313 -8.07 -1.27 15.58
C THR A 313 -6.89 -2.14 16.03
N ILE A 314 -5.66 -1.61 16.01
CA ILE A 314 -4.48 -2.33 16.52
C ILE A 314 -4.65 -2.66 18.02
N CYS A 315 -5.09 -1.69 18.83
CA CYS A 315 -5.35 -1.88 20.26
C CYS A 315 -6.34 -3.03 20.52
N TYR A 316 -7.45 -3.09 19.79
CA TYR A 316 -8.45 -4.15 19.91
C TYR A 316 -7.92 -5.51 19.48
N VAL A 317 -7.19 -5.58 18.35
CA VAL A 317 -6.62 -6.84 17.86
C VAL A 317 -5.54 -7.38 18.81
N LEU A 318 -4.73 -6.50 19.42
CA LEU A 318 -3.74 -6.89 20.43
C LEU A 318 -4.39 -7.45 21.71
N ASN A 319 -5.56 -6.94 22.08
CA ASN A 319 -6.37 -7.48 23.19
C ASN A 319 -7.09 -8.80 22.83
N HIS A 320 -7.16 -9.17 21.54
CA HIS A 320 -7.86 -10.35 21.05
C HIS A 320 -7.01 -11.15 20.05
N PRO A 321 -5.96 -11.88 20.49
CA PRO A 321 -5.03 -12.57 19.59
C PRO A 321 -5.69 -13.56 18.62
N ASN A 322 -6.82 -14.15 19.01
CA ASN A 322 -7.61 -15.04 18.14
C ASN A 322 -8.20 -14.32 16.93
N VAL A 323 -8.55 -13.02 17.06
CA VAL A 323 -8.99 -12.20 15.92
C VAL A 323 -7.85 -12.05 14.94
N GLN A 324 -6.64 -11.72 15.42
CA GLN A 324 -5.46 -11.58 14.56
C GLN A 324 -5.15 -12.89 13.81
N LYS A 325 -5.27 -14.03 14.50
CA LYS A 325 -5.08 -15.35 13.89
C LYS A 325 -6.07 -15.58 12.74
N LYS A 326 -7.36 -15.31 12.94
CA LYS A 326 -8.39 -15.47 11.90
C LYS A 326 -8.19 -14.50 10.73
N MET A 327 -7.75 -13.26 11.00
CA MET A 327 -7.38 -12.32 9.93
C MET A 327 -6.25 -12.91 9.08
N HIS A 328 -5.16 -13.39 9.69
CA HIS A 328 -4.07 -14.01 8.94
C HIS A 328 -4.53 -15.26 8.19
N GLU A 329 -5.37 -16.11 8.78
CA GLU A 329 -5.92 -17.29 8.08
C GLU A 329 -6.72 -16.92 6.83
N GLU A 330 -7.53 -15.85 6.89
CA GLU A 330 -8.25 -15.32 5.73
C GLU A 330 -7.30 -14.72 4.69
N LEU A 331 -6.37 -13.87 5.12
CA LEU A 331 -5.40 -13.20 4.25
C LEU A 331 -4.49 -14.20 3.54
N ASP A 332 -3.99 -15.21 4.25
CA ASP A 332 -3.17 -16.29 3.69
C ASP A 332 -3.96 -17.12 2.66
N ARG A 333 -5.25 -17.37 2.92
CA ARG A 333 -6.12 -18.17 2.04
C ARG A 333 -6.49 -17.45 0.76
N VAL A 334 -6.83 -16.16 0.85
CA VAL A 334 -7.42 -15.39 -0.27
C VAL A 334 -6.34 -14.68 -1.08
N ILE A 335 -5.35 -14.06 -0.41
CA ILE A 335 -4.35 -13.21 -1.06
C ILE A 335 -2.98 -13.91 -1.12
N GLY A 336 -2.59 -14.56 -0.03
CA GLY A 336 -1.21 -15.02 0.17
C GLY A 336 -0.25 -13.87 0.52
N SER A 337 1.04 -14.05 0.21
CA SER A 337 2.12 -13.13 0.63
C SER A 337 2.84 -12.41 -0.53
N ASP A 338 2.36 -12.54 -1.77
CA ASP A 338 3.13 -12.18 -2.97
C ASP A 338 2.82 -10.79 -3.54
N ARG A 339 1.72 -10.16 -3.14
CA ARG A 339 1.32 -8.82 -3.58
C ARG A 339 0.64 -8.03 -2.48
N MET A 340 0.59 -6.71 -2.64
CA MET A 340 -0.22 -5.83 -1.82
C MET A 340 -1.72 -6.05 -2.08
N ILE A 341 -2.52 -5.78 -1.06
CA ILE A 341 -3.99 -5.85 -1.09
C ILE A 341 -4.54 -4.54 -1.62
N THR A 342 -5.48 -4.65 -2.56
CA THR A 342 -6.14 -3.53 -3.24
C THR A 342 -7.62 -3.46 -2.83
N MET A 343 -8.34 -2.39 -3.22
CA MET A 343 -9.78 -2.33 -2.97
C MET A 343 -10.56 -3.39 -3.75
N GLY A 344 -9.99 -3.92 -4.84
CA GLY A 344 -10.56 -5.03 -5.59
C GLY A 344 -10.75 -6.29 -4.75
N ASP A 345 -9.87 -6.52 -3.77
CA ASP A 345 -9.90 -7.69 -2.89
C ASP A 345 -10.93 -7.57 -1.75
N LYS A 346 -11.50 -6.38 -1.55
CA LYS A 346 -12.31 -6.07 -0.36
C LYS A 346 -13.49 -7.01 -0.18
N ASN A 347 -14.17 -7.39 -1.27
CA ASN A 347 -15.34 -8.26 -1.18
C ASN A 347 -14.98 -9.72 -0.83
N ASP A 348 -13.73 -10.13 -1.09
CA ASP A 348 -13.23 -11.48 -0.83
C ASP A 348 -12.61 -11.63 0.57
N LEU A 349 -12.55 -10.54 1.35
CA LEU A 349 -11.98 -10.48 2.70
C LEU A 349 -13.05 -10.13 3.76
N PRO A 350 -14.12 -10.93 3.91
CA PRO A 350 -15.23 -10.60 4.81
C PRO A 350 -14.80 -10.47 6.27
N TYR A 351 -13.85 -11.28 6.77
CA TYR A 351 -13.42 -11.21 8.17
C TYR A 351 -12.58 -9.96 8.46
N VAL A 352 -11.69 -9.54 7.57
CA VAL A 352 -10.97 -8.26 7.70
C VAL A 352 -11.95 -7.08 7.68
N ASN A 353 -12.96 -7.11 6.80
CA ASN A 353 -14.01 -6.09 6.80
C ASN A 353 -14.82 -6.09 8.11
N ALA A 354 -15.13 -7.27 8.66
CA ALA A 354 -15.80 -7.40 9.94
C ALA A 354 -14.99 -6.81 11.10
N VAL A 355 -13.66 -6.98 11.08
CA VAL A 355 -12.74 -6.36 12.05
C VAL A 355 -12.78 -4.85 11.95
N VAL A 356 -12.72 -4.27 10.74
CA VAL A 356 -12.81 -2.82 10.54
C VAL A 356 -14.17 -2.28 11.02
N ASN A 357 -15.28 -2.94 10.65
CA ASN A 357 -16.62 -2.55 11.08
C ASN A 357 -16.79 -2.57 12.61
N GLU A 358 -16.31 -3.64 13.25
CA GLU A 358 -16.36 -3.76 14.71
C GLU A 358 -15.43 -2.75 15.39
N ALA A 359 -14.28 -2.44 14.80
CA ALA A 359 -13.37 -1.43 15.35
C ALA A 359 -14.03 -0.04 15.34
N GLN A 360 -14.70 0.34 14.25
CA GLN A 360 -15.47 1.59 14.21
C GLN A 360 -16.60 1.63 15.24
N ARG A 361 -17.34 0.51 15.39
CA ARG A 361 -18.44 0.40 16.36
C ARG A 361 -17.96 0.53 17.80
N VAL A 362 -16.93 -0.24 18.17
CA VAL A 362 -16.42 -0.31 19.54
C VAL A 362 -15.60 0.93 19.89
N ALA A 363 -14.82 1.48 18.96
CA ALA A 363 -14.12 2.75 19.17
C ALA A 363 -15.12 3.85 19.51
N ASN A 364 -16.27 3.89 18.82
CA ASN A 364 -17.34 4.85 19.06
C ASN A 364 -16.77 6.27 19.18
N LEU A 365 -16.10 6.67 18.09
CA LEU A 365 -15.02 7.65 18.13
C LEU A 365 -15.44 9.04 18.64
N LEU A 366 -16.70 9.42 18.40
CA LEU A 366 -17.27 10.69 18.81
C LEU A 366 -18.27 10.46 19.95
N PRO A 367 -17.89 10.69 21.23
CA PRO A 367 -18.80 10.51 22.37
C PRO A 367 -20.06 11.35 22.26
N GLN A 368 -19.93 12.54 21.68
CA GLN A 368 -21.01 13.47 21.35
C GLN A 368 -20.98 13.71 19.85
N ASN A 369 -22.07 13.39 19.16
CA ASN A 369 -22.15 13.66 17.73
C ASN A 369 -22.34 15.17 17.47
N LEU A 370 -22.09 15.59 16.24
CA LEU A 370 -22.23 17.00 15.85
C LEU A 370 -23.71 17.43 15.84
N GLN A 371 -23.95 18.54 16.53
CA GLN A 371 -25.26 19.14 16.77
C GLN A 371 -25.88 19.69 15.47
N ARG A 372 -27.20 19.72 15.39
CA ARG A 372 -27.98 20.29 14.28
C ARG A 372 -28.94 21.33 14.81
N LYS A 373 -29.25 22.34 14.01
CA LYS A 373 -30.31 23.31 14.29
C LYS A 373 -31.52 22.95 13.46
N LEU A 374 -32.66 22.73 14.12
CA LEU A 374 -33.92 22.47 13.44
C LEU A 374 -34.40 23.75 12.74
N LEU A 375 -34.71 23.68 11.45
CA LEU A 375 -35.12 24.82 10.64
C LEU A 375 -36.62 25.11 10.70
N GLU A 376 -37.43 24.07 10.86
CA GLU A 376 -38.88 24.12 10.82
C GLU A 376 -39.46 23.31 11.96
N ASP A 377 -40.62 23.73 12.47
CA ASP A 377 -41.38 22.96 13.45
C ASP A 377 -41.61 21.54 12.93
N THR A 378 -41.35 20.52 13.75
CA THR A 378 -41.56 19.13 13.36
C THR A 378 -41.87 18.26 14.57
N VAL A 379 -42.23 17.01 14.32
CA VAL A 379 -42.41 15.99 15.36
C VAL A 379 -41.23 15.04 15.34
N ILE A 380 -40.62 14.79 16.51
CA ILE A 380 -39.55 13.80 16.69
C ILE A 380 -40.04 12.76 17.70
N GLY A 381 -40.25 11.53 17.25
CA GLY A 381 -40.93 10.51 18.04
C GLY A 381 -42.35 10.96 18.41
N ALA A 382 -42.65 11.08 19.69
CA ALA A 382 -43.94 11.58 20.19
C ALA A 382 -43.94 13.09 20.54
N HIS A 383 -42.85 13.81 20.27
CA HIS A 383 -42.67 15.17 20.79
C HIS A 383 -42.71 16.23 19.68
N PRO A 384 -43.56 17.27 19.79
CA PRO A 384 -43.51 18.44 18.92
C PRO A 384 -42.32 19.33 19.30
N ILE A 385 -41.41 19.56 18.35
CA ILE A 385 -40.19 20.34 18.53
C ILE A 385 -40.23 21.60 17.67
N LYS A 386 -39.92 22.73 18.28
CA LYS A 386 -39.95 24.04 17.61
C LYS A 386 -38.69 24.32 16.80
N ALA A 387 -38.84 25.03 15.69
CA ALA A 387 -37.74 25.58 14.91
C ALA A 387 -36.76 26.36 15.81
N GLY A 388 -35.48 26.30 15.47
CA GLY A 388 -34.38 26.85 16.25
C GLY A 388 -33.87 25.93 17.36
N THR A 389 -34.60 24.86 17.72
CA THR A 389 -34.15 23.87 18.72
C THR A 389 -32.91 23.13 18.23
N VAL A 390 -31.96 22.89 19.15
CA VAL A 390 -30.77 22.09 18.85
C VAL A 390 -31.09 20.61 19.00
N VAL A 391 -30.78 19.84 17.96
CA VAL A 391 -31.02 18.40 17.87
C VAL A 391 -29.70 17.67 17.68
N MET A 392 -29.45 16.63 18.48
CA MET A 392 -28.25 15.80 18.42
C MET A 392 -28.62 14.35 18.06
N PRO A 393 -28.31 13.88 16.84
CA PRO A 393 -28.42 12.45 16.51
C PRO A 393 -27.30 11.68 17.23
N GLN A 394 -27.60 11.09 18.37
CA GLN A 394 -26.60 10.50 19.24
C GLN A 394 -26.23 9.06 18.84
N ILE A 395 -25.39 8.96 17.81
CA ILE A 395 -24.95 7.69 17.24
C ILE A 395 -24.24 6.76 18.24
N SER A 396 -23.61 7.31 19.29
CA SER A 396 -22.90 6.49 20.27
C SER A 396 -23.83 5.54 21.03
N THR A 397 -25.08 5.95 21.26
CA THR A 397 -26.12 5.11 21.87
C THR A 397 -26.69 4.06 20.90
N VAL A 398 -26.60 4.32 19.59
CA VAL A 398 -27.01 3.37 18.53
C VAL A 398 -25.97 2.27 18.37
N LEU A 399 -24.68 2.64 18.31
CA LEU A 399 -23.57 1.70 18.16
C LEU A 399 -23.41 0.75 19.37
N TYR A 400 -23.97 1.13 20.53
CA TYR A 400 -24.01 0.34 21.76
C TYR A 400 -25.42 -0.13 22.15
N ASP A 401 -26.39 -0.10 21.24
CA ASP A 401 -27.71 -0.66 21.51
C ASP A 401 -27.63 -2.18 21.65
N GLU A 402 -27.80 -2.71 22.86
CA GLU A 402 -27.72 -4.13 23.17
C GLU A 402 -28.73 -4.99 22.39
N ARG A 403 -29.84 -4.38 21.93
CA ARG A 403 -30.87 -5.06 21.13
C ARG A 403 -30.38 -5.36 19.71
N VAL A 404 -29.43 -4.56 19.21
CA VAL A 404 -28.84 -4.71 17.87
C VAL A 404 -27.47 -5.37 17.96
N PHE A 405 -26.66 -4.97 18.95
CA PHE A 405 -25.32 -5.46 19.22
C PHE A 405 -25.22 -5.99 20.67
N PRO A 406 -25.63 -7.25 20.94
CA PRO A 406 -25.52 -7.86 22.26
C PRO A 406 -24.08 -7.81 22.80
N ASP A 407 -23.81 -7.64 24.10
CA ASP A 407 -22.44 -7.43 24.63
C ASP A 407 -21.68 -6.28 23.90
N PRO A 408 -22.21 -5.05 23.92
CA PRO A 408 -21.77 -3.97 23.02
C PRO A 408 -20.34 -3.47 23.29
N TYR A 409 -19.78 -3.73 24.48
CA TYR A 409 -18.42 -3.36 24.85
C TYR A 409 -17.37 -4.40 24.46
N THR A 410 -17.79 -5.61 24.11
CA THR A 410 -16.88 -6.68 23.69
C THR A 410 -16.59 -6.55 22.20
N PHE A 411 -15.30 -6.53 21.85
CA PHE A 411 -14.84 -6.52 20.48
C PHE A 411 -15.01 -7.92 19.85
N LYS A 412 -16.04 -8.07 19.02
CA LYS A 412 -16.42 -9.35 18.41
C LYS A 412 -16.73 -9.18 16.92
N PRO A 413 -15.72 -9.28 16.04
CA PRO A 413 -15.90 -9.19 14.58
C PRO A 413 -16.94 -10.18 14.03
N GLU A 414 -17.12 -11.34 14.67
CA GLU A 414 -18.08 -12.37 14.25
C GLU A 414 -19.53 -11.85 14.15
N ARG A 415 -19.86 -10.71 14.77
CA ARG A 415 -21.17 -10.04 14.61
C ARG A 415 -21.48 -9.67 13.17
N PHE A 416 -20.45 -9.39 12.38
CA PHE A 416 -20.53 -8.99 11.00
C PHE A 416 -20.31 -10.15 10.04
N ILE A 417 -20.37 -11.41 10.51
CA ILE A 417 -20.23 -12.59 9.66
C ILE A 417 -21.52 -13.40 9.71
N ASN A 418 -22.10 -13.67 8.55
CA ASN A 418 -23.26 -14.55 8.41
C ASN A 418 -22.84 -16.03 8.56
N SER A 419 -23.82 -16.92 8.70
CA SER A 419 -23.56 -18.37 8.80
C SER A 419 -22.87 -18.97 7.58
N ASP A 420 -23.00 -18.35 6.41
CA ASP A 420 -22.34 -18.73 5.16
C ASP A 420 -20.92 -18.13 4.99
N GLY A 421 -20.44 -17.36 5.98
CA GLY A 421 -19.15 -16.68 5.95
C GLY A 421 -19.15 -15.32 5.25
N SER A 422 -20.28 -14.88 4.66
CA SER A 422 -20.40 -13.58 4.01
C SER A 422 -20.46 -12.43 5.02
N LEU A 423 -20.06 -11.22 4.59
CA LEU A 423 -20.13 -10.02 5.42
C LEU A 423 -21.58 -9.58 5.66
N LYS A 424 -22.03 -9.62 6.92
CA LYS A 424 -23.31 -9.08 7.37
C LYS A 424 -23.25 -7.55 7.49
N ARG A 425 -24.27 -6.86 6.97
CA ARG A 425 -24.42 -5.41 7.06
C ARG A 425 -25.49 -5.06 8.11
N TYR A 426 -25.27 -3.96 8.82
CA TYR A 426 -26.23 -3.37 9.75
C TYR A 426 -26.52 -1.94 9.30
N GLU A 427 -27.79 -1.56 9.28
CA GLU A 427 -28.19 -0.17 9.01
C GLU A 427 -27.80 0.75 10.18
N GLU A 428 -27.71 0.18 11.38
CA GLU A 428 -27.38 0.83 12.65
C GLU A 428 -25.86 1.05 12.84
N LEU A 429 -25.02 0.49 11.96
CA LEU A 429 -23.59 0.82 11.95
C LEU A 429 -23.40 2.20 11.29
N VAL A 430 -23.56 3.25 12.09
CA VAL A 430 -23.53 4.66 11.66
C VAL A 430 -22.37 5.50 12.24
N PRO A 431 -21.10 5.03 12.20
CA PRO A 431 -19.97 5.79 12.75
C PRO A 431 -19.74 7.14 12.03
N PHE A 432 -20.31 7.31 10.84
CA PHE A 432 -20.20 8.51 10.00
C PHE A 432 -21.43 9.45 10.10
N SER A 433 -22.29 9.28 11.12
CA SER A 433 -23.58 9.98 11.24
C SER A 433 -24.57 9.59 10.13
N VAL A 434 -25.69 10.30 10.01
CA VAL A 434 -26.79 9.96 9.09
C VAL A 434 -27.39 11.18 8.36
N GLY A 435 -28.11 10.98 7.26
CA GLY A 435 -28.86 12.04 6.57
C GLY A 435 -28.00 13.10 5.86
N LYS A 436 -28.56 14.29 5.55
CA LYS A 436 -27.91 15.33 4.72
C LYS A 436 -26.55 15.82 5.24
N ARG A 437 -26.31 15.71 6.55
CA ARG A 437 -25.06 16.10 7.24
C ARG A 437 -24.14 14.91 7.57
N GLN A 438 -24.35 13.76 6.94
CA GLN A 438 -23.44 12.61 7.01
C GLN A 438 -22.02 12.99 6.57
N CYS A 439 -21.02 12.31 7.11
CA CYS A 439 -19.60 12.58 6.86
C CYS A 439 -19.31 12.70 5.35
N VAL A 440 -18.65 13.79 4.96
CA VAL A 440 -18.25 14.01 3.56
C VAL A 440 -17.07 13.11 3.14
N GLY A 441 -16.24 12.71 4.11
CA GLY A 441 -15.04 11.89 3.91
C GLY A 441 -15.25 10.38 4.12
N GLU A 442 -16.49 9.90 4.26
CA GLU A 442 -16.77 8.48 4.54
C GLU A 442 -16.12 7.53 3.52
N GLY A 443 -16.16 7.90 2.23
CA GLY A 443 -15.55 7.10 1.17
C GLY A 443 -14.03 6.96 1.35
N LEU A 444 -13.35 8.07 1.64
CA LEU A 444 -11.90 8.10 1.89
C LEU A 444 -11.54 7.27 3.13
N ALA A 445 -12.20 7.52 4.26
CA ALA A 445 -11.94 6.82 5.51
C ALA A 445 -12.13 5.31 5.37
N LYS A 446 -13.16 4.85 4.64
CA LYS A 446 -13.38 3.40 4.41
C LYS A 446 -12.30 2.75 3.56
N VAL A 447 -11.67 3.50 2.65
CA VAL A 447 -10.53 3.03 1.84
C VAL A 447 -9.29 2.96 2.70
N GLU A 448 -8.96 4.04 3.42
CA GLU A 448 -7.82 4.10 4.35
C GLU A 448 -7.89 2.97 5.40
N LEU A 449 -9.00 2.87 6.12
CA LEU A 449 -9.17 1.86 7.17
C LEU A 449 -8.98 0.44 6.64
N PHE A 450 -9.56 0.12 5.48
CA PHE A 450 -9.41 -1.20 4.91
C PHE A 450 -7.97 -1.47 4.44
N LEU A 451 -7.38 -0.58 3.64
CA LEU A 451 -6.07 -0.80 3.04
C LEU A 451 -4.95 -0.82 4.07
N PHE A 452 -4.95 0.09 5.05
CA PHE A 452 -3.97 0.06 6.14
C PHE A 452 -4.10 -1.22 6.97
N VAL A 453 -5.31 -1.57 7.43
CA VAL A 453 -5.50 -2.77 8.26
C VAL A 453 -5.14 -4.03 7.48
N ALA A 454 -5.67 -4.20 6.27
CA ALA A 454 -5.43 -5.39 5.47
C ALA A 454 -3.93 -5.58 5.17
N ASN A 455 -3.25 -4.55 4.65
CA ASN A 455 -1.84 -4.68 4.25
C ASN A 455 -0.88 -4.79 5.44
N LEU A 456 -1.13 -4.09 6.56
CA LEU A 456 -0.29 -4.22 7.74
C LEU A 456 -0.42 -5.61 8.36
N PHE A 457 -1.63 -6.15 8.52
CA PHE A 457 -1.81 -7.51 9.03
C PHE A 457 -1.50 -8.60 8.00
N GLN A 458 -1.41 -8.29 6.70
CA GLN A 458 -0.88 -9.24 5.73
C GLN A 458 0.62 -9.47 5.97
N ARG A 459 1.36 -8.41 6.29
CA ARG A 459 2.83 -8.45 6.36
C ARG A 459 3.39 -8.60 7.76
N PHE A 460 2.66 -8.17 8.78
CA PHE A 460 3.17 -8.14 10.14
C PHE A 460 2.22 -8.84 11.09
N LYS A 461 2.81 -9.57 12.03
CA LYS A 461 2.14 -9.98 13.25
C LYS A 461 2.47 -8.98 14.35
N PHE A 462 1.44 -8.35 14.90
CA PHE A 462 1.55 -7.40 15.99
C PHE A 462 1.46 -8.11 17.35
N SER A 463 2.33 -7.71 18.25
CA SER A 463 2.35 -8.03 19.68
C SER A 463 2.57 -6.73 20.47
N ALA A 464 2.44 -6.79 21.79
CA ALA A 464 2.71 -5.63 22.64
C ALA A 464 3.52 -6.06 23.85
N THR A 465 4.44 -5.20 24.27
CA THR A 465 5.26 -5.39 25.48
C THR A 465 4.38 -5.41 26.72
N GLN A 466 3.29 -4.63 26.71
CA GLN A 466 2.21 -4.66 27.68
C GLN A 466 0.88 -4.60 26.94
N THR A 467 -0.11 -5.37 27.39
CA THR A 467 -1.46 -5.33 26.81
C THR A 467 -2.01 -3.90 26.83
N PRO A 468 -2.35 -3.31 25.67
CA PRO A 468 -2.86 -1.95 25.60
C PRO A 468 -4.13 -1.76 26.42
N SER A 469 -4.23 -0.64 27.13
CA SER A 469 -5.43 -0.29 27.89
C SER A 469 -6.60 0.00 26.95
N MET A 470 -7.73 -0.67 27.17
CA MET A 470 -9.00 -0.37 26.46
C MET A 470 -9.75 0.83 27.07
N VAL A 471 -9.18 1.49 28.09
CA VAL A 471 -9.75 2.70 28.67
C VAL A 471 -9.55 3.88 27.71
N LYS A 472 -10.65 4.53 27.34
CA LYS A 472 -10.66 5.64 26.40
C LYS A 472 -10.28 6.95 27.09
N ASN A 473 -9.37 7.72 26.49
CA ASN A 473 -9.12 9.09 26.90
C ASN A 473 -10.27 9.99 26.45
N ARG A 474 -10.62 10.96 27.30
CA ARG A 474 -11.68 11.92 27.01
C ARG A 474 -11.16 13.05 26.12
N GLY A 475 -11.96 13.43 25.14
CA GLY A 475 -11.71 14.54 24.23
C GLY A 475 -12.90 14.74 23.29
N GLN A 476 -12.74 15.57 22.28
CA GLN A 476 -13.75 15.69 21.21
C GLN A 476 -13.88 14.39 20.40
N VAL A 477 -12.75 13.72 20.18
CA VAL A 477 -12.67 12.30 19.80
C VAL A 477 -12.08 11.50 20.95
N VAL A 478 -12.42 10.22 21.05
CA VAL A 478 -11.76 9.31 22.00
C VAL A 478 -10.46 8.78 21.42
N THR A 479 -9.39 8.86 22.22
CA THR A 479 -8.07 8.34 21.83
C THR A 479 -7.69 7.17 22.73
N ALA A 480 -6.92 6.24 22.18
CA ALA A 480 -6.29 5.20 22.98
C ALA A 480 -5.24 5.83 23.92
N LYS A 481 -4.93 5.16 25.02
CA LYS A 481 -3.73 5.50 25.80
C LYS A 481 -2.50 5.13 24.97
N ASP A 482 -1.39 5.83 25.16
CA ASP A 482 -0.15 5.51 24.47
C ASP A 482 0.29 4.06 24.79
N TYR A 483 0.61 3.30 23.75
CA TYR A 483 1.17 1.96 23.87
C TYR A 483 2.21 1.73 22.77
N LEU A 484 3.19 0.88 23.07
CA LEU A 484 4.19 0.44 22.11
C LEU A 484 3.77 -0.90 21.51
N SER A 485 3.86 -0.98 20.19
CA SER A 485 3.60 -2.20 19.44
C SER A 485 4.92 -2.81 19.01
N VAL A 486 5.08 -4.10 19.32
CA VAL A 486 6.12 -4.95 18.73
C VAL A 486 5.52 -5.57 17.48
N PHE A 487 6.29 -5.66 16.41
CA PHE A 487 5.83 -6.30 15.19
C PHE A 487 6.91 -7.23 14.66
N HIS A 488 6.45 -8.35 14.13
CA HIS A 488 7.30 -9.31 13.46
C HIS A 488 6.83 -9.41 12.03
N GLU A 489 7.72 -9.10 11.09
CA GLU A 489 7.43 -9.32 9.68
C GLU A 489 7.20 -10.81 9.46
N LEU A 490 6.04 -11.14 8.93
CA LEU A 490 5.63 -12.47 8.51
C LEU A 490 6.36 -12.79 7.21
N TYR A 491 7.70 -12.84 7.26
CA TYR A 491 8.39 -13.65 6.29
C TYR A 491 7.95 -15.10 6.54
N TRP A 492 7.61 -15.83 5.47
CA TRP A 492 7.44 -17.28 5.50
C TRP A 492 6.14 -17.81 6.13
N LYS A 493 5.01 -17.61 5.45
CA LYS A 493 3.95 -18.63 5.48
C LYS A 493 3.50 -19.00 4.07
N LYS A 494 3.88 -20.22 3.69
CA LYS A 494 3.47 -21.00 2.50
C LYS A 494 3.44 -20.23 1.18
N ARG A 495 4.63 -19.92 0.66
CA ARG A 495 4.77 -20.04 -0.80
C ARG A 495 4.75 -21.54 -1.11
N ASN A 496 3.94 -21.96 -2.08
CA ASN A 496 3.88 -23.35 -2.57
C ASN A 496 5.15 -23.67 -3.39
N LEU A 497 6.31 -23.32 -2.84
CA LEU A 497 7.60 -23.43 -3.50
C LEU A 497 8.13 -24.86 -3.39
N PRO A 498 8.85 -25.33 -4.42
CA PRO A 498 9.61 -26.56 -4.36
C PRO A 498 10.53 -26.62 -3.13
N PRO A 499 10.83 -27.81 -2.60
CA PRO A 499 11.75 -27.98 -1.48
C PRO A 499 13.14 -27.44 -1.83
N GLY A 500 14.00 -27.21 -0.85
CA GLY A 500 15.35 -26.72 -1.12
C GLY A 500 16.21 -26.54 0.13
N PRO A 501 17.49 -26.16 -0.06
CA PRO A 501 18.43 -26.01 1.03
C PRO A 501 18.01 -24.91 2.00
N THR A 502 18.17 -25.17 3.31
CA THR A 502 17.86 -24.21 4.36
C THR A 502 18.64 -22.90 4.18
N PRO A 503 17.96 -21.74 4.10
CA PRO A 503 18.61 -20.45 3.94
C PRO A 503 19.26 -19.99 5.24
N LEU A 504 20.44 -19.36 5.15
CA LEU A 504 21.00 -18.59 6.27
C LEU A 504 20.23 -17.28 6.44
N PRO A 505 20.07 -16.76 7.68
CA PRO A 505 19.48 -15.46 7.91
C PRO A 505 20.18 -14.37 7.08
N VAL A 506 19.40 -13.50 6.43
CA VAL A 506 19.86 -12.37 5.59
C VAL A 506 20.58 -12.75 4.28
N LEU A 507 21.46 -13.76 4.29
CA LEU A 507 22.28 -14.14 3.13
C LEU A 507 21.63 -15.22 2.24
N GLY A 508 20.63 -15.95 2.75
CA GLY A 508 20.07 -17.08 2.04
C GLY A 508 21.11 -18.17 1.81
N ASN A 509 21.26 -18.64 0.58
CA ASN A 509 22.25 -19.63 0.15
C ASN A 509 23.47 -19.00 -0.56
N LEU A 510 23.68 -17.67 -0.46
CA LEU A 510 24.77 -16.99 -1.18
C LEU A 510 26.17 -17.54 -0.85
N LEU A 511 26.43 -17.91 0.41
CA LEU A 511 27.73 -18.45 0.82
C LEU A 511 28.08 -19.78 0.15
N SER A 512 27.07 -20.54 -0.30
CA SER A 512 27.31 -21.76 -1.06
C SER A 512 28.08 -21.45 -2.35
N PHE A 513 27.85 -20.32 -3.02
CA PHE A 513 28.47 -20.00 -4.31
C PHE A 513 29.90 -19.41 -4.23
N SER A 514 30.54 -19.42 -3.05
CA SER A 514 31.86 -18.81 -2.83
C SER A 514 33.05 -19.58 -3.43
N GLY A 515 32.87 -20.89 -3.71
CA GLY A 515 33.88 -21.78 -4.27
C GLY A 515 34.05 -21.70 -5.81
N PRO A 516 35.15 -22.23 -6.37
CA PRO A 516 35.45 -22.19 -7.80
C PRO A 516 34.59 -23.12 -8.66
N GLN A 517 33.99 -24.17 -8.08
CA GLN A 517 33.20 -25.19 -8.79
C GLN A 517 31.70 -25.07 -8.49
N GLN A 518 31.10 -23.93 -8.84
CA GLN A 518 29.69 -23.64 -8.51
C GLN A 518 28.70 -24.66 -9.05
N TYR A 519 29.02 -25.34 -10.17
CA TYR A 519 28.16 -26.36 -10.78
C TYR A 519 27.97 -27.61 -9.91
N GLU A 520 28.95 -27.96 -9.06
CA GLU A 520 28.87 -29.11 -8.14
C GLU A 520 27.76 -28.93 -7.10
N ILE A 521 27.52 -27.69 -6.69
CA ILE A 521 26.50 -27.36 -5.70
C ILE A 521 25.11 -27.55 -6.27
N PHE A 522 24.89 -27.13 -7.52
CA PHE A 522 23.63 -27.37 -8.21
C PHE A 522 23.41 -28.87 -8.47
N ARG A 523 24.47 -29.64 -8.74
CA ARG A 523 24.38 -31.11 -8.84
C ARG A 523 24.00 -31.75 -7.52
N LYS A 524 24.65 -31.35 -6.42
CA LYS A 524 24.31 -31.83 -5.07
C LYS A 524 22.85 -31.56 -4.73
N TRP A 525 22.37 -30.33 -4.96
CA TRP A 525 20.98 -29.98 -4.67
C TRP A 525 19.97 -30.66 -5.60
N LYS A 526 20.30 -30.89 -6.88
CA LYS A 526 19.48 -31.73 -7.76
C LYS A 526 19.29 -33.14 -7.19
N ASN A 527 20.37 -33.75 -6.71
CA ASN A 527 20.31 -35.10 -6.13
C ASN A 527 19.56 -35.16 -4.80
N GLU A 528 19.60 -34.07 -4.02
CA GLU A 528 18.97 -33.99 -2.69
C GLU A 528 17.49 -33.59 -2.74
N PHE A 529 17.13 -32.62 -3.58
CA PHE A 529 15.79 -32.01 -3.62
C PHE A 529 15.00 -32.33 -4.89
N GLY A 530 15.62 -33.01 -5.86
CA GLY A 530 14.99 -33.41 -7.11
C GLY A 530 15.15 -32.41 -8.27
N PRO A 531 14.38 -32.58 -9.35
CA PRO A 531 14.58 -31.85 -10.61
C PRO A 531 14.23 -30.35 -10.53
N VAL A 532 13.38 -29.97 -9.56
CA VAL A 532 12.95 -28.60 -9.30
C VAL A 532 13.05 -28.33 -7.81
N TYR A 533 13.81 -27.30 -7.44
CA TYR A 533 14.05 -26.95 -6.04
C TYR A 533 14.20 -25.43 -5.85
N THR A 534 14.08 -24.94 -4.63
CA THR A 534 14.15 -23.50 -4.32
C THR A 534 15.45 -23.14 -3.63
N ILE A 535 16.16 -22.14 -4.15
CA ILE A 535 17.27 -21.48 -3.45
C ILE A 535 16.89 -20.06 -3.08
N TRP A 536 17.57 -19.48 -2.10
CA TRP A 536 17.36 -18.13 -1.62
C TRP A 536 18.59 -17.29 -1.89
N LEU A 537 18.43 -16.24 -2.68
CA LEU A 537 19.45 -15.20 -2.83
C LEU A 537 19.07 -14.05 -1.89
N SER A 538 19.68 -14.02 -0.70
CA SER A 538 19.23 -13.16 0.39
C SER A 538 17.75 -13.42 0.73
N PHE A 539 16.86 -12.44 0.56
CA PHE A 539 15.44 -12.55 0.87
C PHE A 539 14.57 -13.03 -0.31
N GLN A 540 15.16 -13.24 -1.50
CA GLN A 540 14.41 -13.58 -2.71
C GLN A 540 14.54 -15.08 -3.04
N PRO A 541 13.42 -15.84 -3.10
CA PRO A 541 13.46 -17.21 -3.57
C PRO A 541 13.62 -17.27 -5.07
N MET A 542 14.28 -18.33 -5.50
CA MET A 542 14.54 -18.64 -6.89
C MET A 542 14.33 -20.13 -7.10
N VAL A 543 13.41 -20.44 -8.00
CA VAL A 543 13.15 -21.83 -8.39
C VAL A 543 14.19 -22.24 -9.43
N VAL A 544 14.98 -23.25 -9.10
CA VAL A 544 15.98 -23.82 -10.00
C VAL A 544 15.37 -25.01 -10.71
N ILE A 545 15.45 -25.01 -12.05
CA ILE A 545 15.08 -26.17 -12.87
C ILE A 545 16.39 -26.79 -13.36
N SER A 546 16.65 -28.02 -12.92
CA SER A 546 17.95 -28.70 -13.11
C SER A 546 17.89 -29.95 -14.00
N ASP A 547 16.69 -30.26 -14.51
CA ASP A 547 16.42 -31.42 -15.36
C ASP A 547 15.98 -31.01 -16.78
N TYR A 548 16.44 -31.75 -17.79
CA TYR A 548 16.16 -31.44 -19.18
C TYR A 548 14.68 -31.56 -19.56
N ALA A 549 13.98 -32.58 -19.08
CA ALA A 549 12.57 -32.78 -19.45
C ALA A 549 11.71 -31.62 -18.94
N VAL A 550 11.95 -31.19 -17.70
CA VAL A 550 11.26 -30.05 -17.09
C VAL A 550 11.65 -28.74 -17.79
N LEU A 551 12.92 -28.54 -18.14
CA LEU A 551 13.35 -27.38 -18.92
C LEU A 551 12.70 -27.33 -20.29
N LYS A 552 12.66 -28.46 -21.01
CA LYS A 552 12.06 -28.58 -22.34
C LYS A 552 10.58 -28.23 -22.29
N GLU A 553 9.85 -28.77 -21.32
CA GLU A 553 8.44 -28.45 -21.11
C GLU A 553 8.21 -26.97 -20.77
N THR A 554 8.94 -26.46 -19.77
CA THR A 554 8.73 -25.10 -19.24
C THR A 554 9.23 -24.01 -20.19
N ILE A 555 10.32 -24.24 -20.92
CA ILE A 555 10.95 -23.19 -21.74
C ILE A 555 10.55 -23.27 -23.21
N LEU A 556 10.31 -24.47 -23.76
CA LEU A 556 9.89 -24.60 -25.17
C LEU A 556 8.37 -24.55 -25.31
N LYS A 557 7.63 -25.38 -24.56
CA LYS A 557 6.16 -25.44 -24.71
C LYS A 557 5.48 -24.22 -24.10
N GLN A 558 6.01 -23.73 -22.97
CA GLN A 558 5.53 -22.56 -22.25
C GLN A 558 6.40 -21.30 -22.50
N GLY A 559 7.00 -21.18 -23.69
CA GLY A 559 8.05 -20.18 -23.95
C GLY A 559 7.63 -18.70 -23.81
N GLY A 560 6.33 -18.38 -23.75
CA GLY A 560 5.84 -17.04 -23.40
C GLY A 560 6.01 -16.70 -21.91
N LEU A 561 5.94 -17.70 -21.04
CA LEU A 561 5.90 -17.56 -19.58
C LEU A 561 7.20 -17.05 -18.99
N LEU A 562 8.33 -17.49 -19.54
CA LEU A 562 9.68 -17.14 -19.07
C LEU A 562 10.42 -16.26 -20.07
N ALA A 563 9.67 -15.42 -20.78
CA ALA A 563 10.23 -14.49 -21.75
C ALA A 563 10.93 -13.31 -21.07
N ASP A 564 10.67 -13.02 -19.80
CA ASP A 564 11.25 -11.86 -19.10
C ASP A 564 12.41 -12.24 -18.18
N ARG A 565 13.30 -11.28 -17.95
CA ARG A 565 14.49 -11.37 -17.09
C ARG A 565 14.19 -10.85 -15.70
N PHE A 566 14.75 -11.53 -14.71
CA PHE A 566 14.76 -11.09 -13.33
C PHE A 566 15.65 -9.86 -13.16
N SER A 567 15.17 -8.84 -12.44
CA SER A 567 15.90 -7.60 -12.16
C SER A 567 15.88 -7.29 -10.67
N PHE A 568 17.05 -7.11 -10.05
CA PHE A 568 17.13 -6.58 -8.68
C PHE A 568 16.74 -5.09 -8.72
N THR A 569 15.68 -4.74 -8.01
CA THR A 569 14.83 -3.56 -8.24
C THR A 569 15.42 -2.19 -7.88
N GLY A 570 16.73 -2.04 -7.61
CA GLY A 570 17.31 -0.73 -7.31
C GLY A 570 18.73 -0.52 -7.83
N LEU A 571 19.72 -1.18 -7.22
CA LEU A 571 21.14 -0.93 -7.48
C LEU A 571 21.58 -1.33 -8.91
N GLN A 572 20.99 -2.38 -9.46
CA GLN A 572 21.36 -2.90 -10.79
C GLN A 572 20.80 -2.03 -11.93
N ARG A 573 19.63 -1.41 -11.72
CA ARG A 573 18.99 -0.46 -12.66
C ARG A 573 19.78 0.84 -12.76
N PHE A 574 20.42 1.26 -11.66
CA PHE A 574 21.34 2.39 -11.60
C PHE A 574 22.71 2.06 -12.24
N LEU A 575 23.32 0.92 -11.90
CA LEU A 575 24.66 0.55 -12.39
C LEU A 575 24.72 0.10 -13.86
N ARG A 576 23.59 -0.34 -14.46
CA ARG A 576 23.55 -0.92 -15.81
C ARG A 576 22.59 -0.21 -16.77
N GLY A 577 22.27 1.07 -16.52
CA GLY A 577 21.56 1.91 -17.48
C GLY A 577 20.10 1.52 -17.73
N GLY A 578 19.28 1.44 -16.68
CA GLY A 578 17.81 1.55 -16.81
C GLY A 578 17.04 0.31 -17.29
N GLY A 579 17.71 -0.80 -17.64
CA GLY A 579 17.05 -2.01 -18.16
C GLY A 579 16.85 -2.02 -19.68
N TYR A 580 17.60 -1.19 -20.42
CA TYR A 580 17.56 -1.14 -21.88
C TYR A 580 18.53 -2.16 -22.53
N GLY A 581 18.22 -2.58 -23.77
CA GLY A 581 19.07 -3.44 -24.59
C GLY A 581 18.68 -4.93 -24.59
N LEU A 582 19.19 -5.67 -25.58
CA LEU A 582 18.68 -6.99 -25.98
C LEU A 582 18.78 -8.09 -24.90
N ILE A 583 19.69 -7.93 -23.93
CA ILE A 583 19.97 -8.93 -22.89
C ILE A 583 19.02 -8.78 -21.69
N PHE A 584 18.72 -7.54 -21.28
CA PHE A 584 18.04 -7.22 -20.02
C PHE A 584 16.67 -6.55 -20.20
N SER A 585 16.29 -6.11 -21.41
CA SER A 585 14.94 -5.60 -21.68
C SER A 585 13.89 -6.72 -21.56
N ASN A 586 12.65 -6.33 -21.22
CA ASN A 586 11.49 -7.21 -21.00
C ASN A 586 10.27 -6.75 -21.82
N GLY A 587 9.22 -7.58 -21.88
CA GLY A 587 7.96 -7.21 -22.51
C GLY A 587 8.06 -6.87 -24.00
N ASP A 588 7.24 -5.94 -24.47
CA ASP A 588 7.16 -5.57 -25.90
C ASP A 588 8.43 -4.92 -26.42
N LEU A 589 9.09 -4.10 -25.61
CA LEU A 589 10.37 -3.47 -25.95
C LEU A 589 11.42 -4.52 -26.36
N TRP A 590 11.53 -5.60 -25.57
CA TRP A 590 12.42 -6.70 -25.92
C TRP A 590 11.99 -7.43 -27.19
N ARG A 591 10.69 -7.70 -27.37
CA ARG A 591 10.16 -8.40 -28.55
C ARG A 591 10.45 -7.63 -29.83
N GLU A 592 10.34 -6.31 -29.81
CA GLU A 592 10.67 -5.43 -30.94
C GLU A 592 12.17 -5.38 -31.20
N GLN A 593 12.99 -5.12 -30.18
CA GLN A 593 14.45 -5.10 -30.30
C GLN A 593 14.99 -6.43 -30.82
N ARG A 594 14.44 -7.56 -30.34
CA ARG A 594 14.83 -8.89 -30.82
C ARG A 594 14.39 -9.14 -32.25
N ARG A 595 13.16 -8.77 -32.64
CA ARG A 595 12.71 -8.89 -34.03
C ARG A 595 13.59 -8.08 -34.97
N PHE A 596 13.87 -6.83 -34.63
CA PHE A 596 14.77 -5.96 -35.37
C PHE A 596 16.17 -6.59 -35.48
N ALA A 597 16.78 -7.00 -34.36
CA ALA A 597 18.11 -7.60 -34.37
C ALA A 597 18.19 -8.89 -35.21
N ILE A 598 17.19 -9.79 -35.10
CA ILE A 598 17.15 -11.03 -35.90
C ILE A 598 17.02 -10.70 -37.39
N HIS A 599 16.13 -9.75 -37.74
CA HIS A 599 15.92 -9.32 -39.12
C HIS A 599 17.21 -8.74 -39.71
N THR A 600 17.79 -7.76 -39.03
CA THR A 600 19.03 -7.11 -39.43
C THR A 600 20.17 -8.11 -39.57
N LEU A 601 20.37 -9.00 -38.59
CA LEU A 601 21.41 -10.03 -38.67
C LEU A 601 21.20 -10.98 -39.86
N ARG A 602 19.95 -11.36 -40.15
CA ARG A 602 19.62 -12.17 -41.34
C ARG A 602 19.88 -11.42 -42.64
N ASP A 603 19.60 -10.12 -42.71
CA ASP A 603 19.89 -9.28 -43.86
C ASP A 603 21.39 -9.15 -44.10
N PHE A 604 22.18 -9.08 -43.02
CA PHE A 604 23.64 -9.17 -43.08
C PHE A 604 24.14 -10.58 -43.46
N GLY A 605 23.26 -11.57 -43.52
CA GLY A 605 23.53 -12.93 -43.96
C GLY A 605 23.70 -13.95 -42.84
N MET A 606 23.40 -13.63 -41.58
CA MET A 606 23.41 -14.60 -40.48
C MET A 606 22.39 -15.72 -40.73
N GLY A 607 22.87 -16.97 -40.83
CA GLY A 607 22.04 -18.14 -41.15
C GLY A 607 21.79 -18.34 -42.65
N ARG A 608 22.44 -17.55 -43.52
CA ARG A 608 22.58 -17.77 -44.96
C ARG A 608 24.09 -17.88 -45.26
N ASN A 609 24.50 -18.54 -46.34
CA ASN A 609 25.93 -18.61 -46.70
C ASN A 609 26.54 -17.23 -47.04
N LEU A 610 25.72 -16.18 -47.24
CA LEU A 610 26.10 -14.88 -47.78
C LEU A 610 27.06 -14.03 -46.91
N MET A 611 26.87 -13.98 -45.57
CA MET A 611 27.78 -13.21 -44.70
C MET A 611 29.15 -13.86 -44.61
N GLU A 612 29.12 -15.19 -44.51
CA GLU A 612 30.29 -16.06 -44.45
C GLU A 612 31.05 -15.97 -45.77
N GLU A 613 30.38 -16.08 -46.91
CA GLU A 613 30.99 -15.91 -48.24
C GLU A 613 31.66 -14.55 -48.39
N ARG A 614 31.01 -13.43 -48.04
CA ARG A 614 31.55 -12.07 -48.33
C ARG A 614 32.72 -11.64 -47.44
N ILE A 615 32.72 -12.02 -46.16
CA ILE A 615 33.88 -11.78 -45.27
C ILE A 615 35.02 -12.71 -45.68
N MET A 616 34.70 -13.96 -46.00
CA MET A 616 35.70 -14.93 -46.41
C MET A 616 36.26 -14.61 -47.79
N GLU A 617 35.50 -14.07 -48.74
CA GLU A 617 36.01 -13.65 -50.06
C GLU A 617 37.10 -12.59 -49.92
N LYS A 618 36.86 -11.53 -49.13
CA LYS A 618 37.85 -10.47 -48.90
C LYS A 618 39.06 -10.96 -48.12
N LEU A 619 38.85 -11.77 -47.09
CA LEU A 619 39.92 -12.38 -46.31
C LEU A 619 40.71 -13.40 -47.15
N HIS A 620 40.04 -14.10 -48.06
CA HIS A 620 40.66 -15.06 -48.99
C HIS A 620 41.48 -14.34 -50.06
N GLU A 621 40.97 -13.25 -50.66
CA GLU A 621 41.73 -12.39 -51.58
C GLU A 621 43.01 -11.86 -50.92
N GLU A 622 42.92 -11.41 -49.67
CA GLU A 622 44.08 -10.92 -48.91
C GLU A 622 45.06 -12.04 -48.57
N LEU A 623 44.58 -13.17 -48.05
CA LEU A 623 45.42 -14.31 -47.68
C LEU A 623 46.03 -15.04 -48.89
N ASP A 624 45.33 -15.08 -50.03
CA ASP A 624 45.85 -15.66 -51.28
C ASP A 624 46.91 -14.75 -51.89
N ARG A 625 46.80 -13.43 -51.71
CA ARG A 625 47.85 -12.46 -52.03
C ARG A 625 49.11 -12.62 -51.17
N VAL A 626 48.95 -12.93 -49.87
CA VAL A 626 50.05 -12.89 -48.90
C VAL A 626 50.71 -14.26 -48.65
N ILE A 627 49.95 -15.37 -48.72
CA ILE A 627 50.38 -16.70 -48.23
C ILE A 627 50.30 -17.81 -49.30
N GLY A 628 49.59 -17.60 -50.43
CA GLY A 628 49.47 -18.58 -51.51
C GLY A 628 48.37 -19.65 -51.30
N SER A 629 48.00 -20.33 -52.40
CA SER A 629 46.75 -21.09 -52.56
C SER A 629 46.77 -22.50 -51.96
N VAL A 630 46.57 -22.62 -50.65
CA VAL A 630 46.09 -23.87 -50.04
C VAL A 630 44.56 -23.79 -49.92
N ARG A 631 43.82 -24.82 -50.37
CA ARG A 631 42.36 -24.87 -50.24
C ARG A 631 41.98 -24.76 -48.76
N LYS A 632 41.39 -23.62 -48.39
CA LYS A 632 40.91 -23.32 -47.03
C LYS A 632 39.60 -24.04 -46.76
N VAL A 633 39.38 -24.45 -45.52
CA VAL A 633 38.13 -25.09 -45.09
C VAL A 633 37.04 -24.04 -44.93
N THR A 634 35.88 -24.29 -45.54
CA THR A 634 34.69 -23.42 -45.52
C THR A 634 33.54 -24.05 -44.73
N THR A 635 32.46 -23.30 -44.51
CA THR A 635 31.26 -23.84 -43.85
C THR A 635 30.53 -24.90 -44.69
N ALA A 636 30.74 -24.93 -46.02
CA ALA A 636 30.22 -25.98 -46.89
C ALA A 636 30.85 -27.36 -46.60
N ASP A 637 32.09 -27.38 -46.10
CA ASP A 637 32.80 -28.63 -45.75
C ASP A 637 32.33 -29.22 -44.41
N LYS A 638 31.43 -28.53 -43.69
CA LYS A 638 30.96 -28.91 -42.34
C LYS A 638 30.41 -30.32 -42.25
N ASN A 639 29.63 -30.75 -43.25
CA ASN A 639 29.05 -32.09 -43.27
C ASN A 639 30.10 -33.18 -43.56
N SER A 640 31.25 -32.80 -44.11
CA SER A 640 32.36 -33.70 -44.44
C SER A 640 33.40 -33.83 -43.32
N LEU A 641 33.26 -33.06 -42.22
CA LEU A 641 34.17 -33.07 -41.07
C LEU A 641 33.43 -33.39 -39.75
N PRO A 642 32.84 -34.59 -39.62
CA PRO A 642 31.99 -34.95 -38.48
C PRO A 642 32.75 -34.94 -37.14
N TYR A 643 34.04 -35.33 -37.14
CA TYR A 643 34.86 -35.34 -35.92
C TYR A 643 35.16 -33.92 -35.40
N LEU A 644 35.39 -32.95 -36.29
CA LEU A 644 35.60 -31.57 -35.87
C LEU A 644 34.32 -30.97 -35.25
N ASN A 645 33.15 -31.26 -35.82
CA ASN A 645 31.87 -30.88 -35.22
C ASN A 645 31.70 -31.50 -33.82
N ALA A 646 32.11 -32.75 -33.66
CA ALA A 646 32.09 -33.45 -32.37
C ALA A 646 33.02 -32.79 -31.33
N VAL A 647 34.22 -32.37 -31.75
CA VAL A 647 35.17 -31.61 -30.91
C VAL A 647 34.56 -30.28 -30.46
N VAL A 648 33.95 -29.52 -31.38
CA VAL A 648 33.29 -28.24 -31.05
C VAL A 648 32.15 -28.44 -30.05
N ASN A 649 31.30 -29.44 -30.28
CA ASN A 649 30.18 -29.75 -29.40
C ASN A 649 30.64 -30.16 -28.00
N GLU A 650 31.67 -31.01 -27.89
CA GLU A 650 32.23 -31.42 -26.59
C GLU A 650 32.91 -30.27 -25.87
N SER A 651 33.59 -29.40 -26.62
CA SER A 651 34.21 -28.18 -26.09
C SER A 651 33.17 -27.25 -25.48
N GLN A 652 32.05 -27.03 -26.19
CA GLN A 652 30.95 -26.20 -25.69
C GLN A 652 30.27 -26.79 -24.45
N ARG A 653 30.09 -28.12 -24.42
CA ARG A 653 29.50 -28.85 -23.28
C ARG A 653 30.32 -28.66 -22.01
N LEU A 654 31.64 -28.88 -22.11
CA LEU A 654 32.55 -28.83 -20.96
C LEU A 654 32.93 -27.41 -20.54
N ALA A 655 33.08 -26.48 -21.48
CA ALA A 655 33.42 -25.10 -21.18
C ALA A 655 32.35 -24.46 -20.30
N ASN A 656 31.07 -24.58 -20.70
CA ASN A 656 29.92 -24.03 -19.98
C ASN A 656 30.18 -22.61 -19.44
N ILE A 657 30.26 -21.67 -20.38
CA ILE A 657 30.81 -20.32 -20.22
C ILE A 657 30.06 -19.49 -19.16
N LEU A 658 28.77 -19.76 -18.90
CA LEU A 658 27.93 -19.02 -17.94
C LEU A 658 27.26 -19.99 -16.94
N PRO A 659 27.99 -20.49 -15.93
CA PRO A 659 27.52 -21.58 -15.07
C PRO A 659 26.34 -21.22 -14.15
N GLN A 660 26.15 -19.94 -13.84
CA GLN A 660 25.00 -19.47 -13.05
C GLN A 660 23.75 -19.22 -13.87
N ASN A 661 23.86 -19.23 -15.20
CA ASN A 661 22.82 -18.83 -16.15
C ASN A 661 22.22 -17.46 -15.88
N LEU A 662 21.49 -16.95 -16.88
CA LEU A 662 20.70 -15.75 -16.70
C LEU A 662 19.30 -16.14 -16.21
N GLN A 663 18.91 -15.53 -15.10
CA GLN A 663 17.62 -15.73 -14.43
C GLN A 663 16.47 -15.25 -15.32
N ARG A 664 15.31 -15.87 -15.16
CA ARG A 664 14.05 -15.54 -15.84
C ARG A 664 12.97 -15.27 -14.79
N VAL A 665 11.89 -14.63 -15.18
CA VAL A 665 10.72 -14.40 -14.33
C VAL A 665 9.46 -14.91 -15.02
N LEU A 666 8.57 -15.55 -14.26
CA LEU A 666 7.25 -15.95 -14.75
C LEU A 666 6.38 -14.72 -14.99
N VAL A 667 5.78 -14.59 -16.18
CA VAL A 667 4.85 -13.49 -16.49
C VAL A 667 3.41 -13.78 -16.09
N GLU A 668 3.04 -15.06 -15.97
CA GLU A 668 1.73 -15.53 -15.49
C GLU A 668 1.92 -16.81 -14.65
N ASP A 669 0.88 -17.20 -13.92
CA ASP A 669 0.87 -18.41 -13.10
C ASP A 669 1.07 -19.66 -13.97
N ALA A 670 1.94 -20.58 -13.53
CA ALA A 670 2.36 -21.73 -14.34
C ALA A 670 2.62 -22.96 -13.48
N VAL A 671 2.37 -24.14 -14.04
CA VAL A 671 2.81 -25.41 -13.45
C VAL A 671 4.20 -25.75 -13.99
N VAL A 672 5.18 -25.84 -13.09
CA VAL A 672 6.59 -26.14 -13.39
C VAL A 672 7.02 -27.35 -12.58
N GLY A 673 7.29 -28.47 -13.26
CA GLY A 673 7.74 -29.71 -12.62
C GLY A 673 6.79 -30.22 -11.52
N GLY A 674 5.48 -30.04 -11.71
CA GLY A 674 4.44 -30.43 -10.75
C GLY A 674 4.10 -29.39 -9.67
N TYR A 675 4.78 -28.24 -9.65
CA TYR A 675 4.51 -27.16 -8.70
C TYR A 675 3.78 -26.00 -9.37
N THR A 676 2.70 -25.53 -8.76
CA THR A 676 2.00 -24.31 -9.19
C THR A 676 2.77 -23.08 -8.70
N LEU A 677 3.49 -22.44 -9.61
CA LEU A 677 4.26 -21.23 -9.36
C LEU A 677 3.48 -19.99 -9.80
N LYS A 678 3.57 -18.92 -9.03
CA LYS A 678 2.88 -17.65 -9.31
C LYS A 678 3.68 -16.75 -10.25
N ALA A 679 2.98 -15.90 -11.00
CA ALA A 679 3.58 -14.79 -11.74
C ALA A 679 4.55 -13.99 -10.85
N GLY A 680 5.66 -13.52 -11.42
CA GLY A 680 6.74 -12.84 -10.67
C GLY A 680 7.76 -13.76 -10.02
N THR A 681 7.53 -15.09 -10.00
CA THR A 681 8.52 -16.05 -9.45
C THR A 681 9.78 -16.07 -10.30
N ALA A 682 10.95 -15.91 -9.67
CA ALA A 682 12.24 -16.04 -10.32
C ALA A 682 12.54 -17.51 -10.63
N VAL A 683 12.88 -17.80 -11.87
CA VAL A 683 13.23 -19.14 -12.35
C VAL A 683 14.63 -19.13 -12.94
N MET A 684 15.49 -20.03 -12.44
CA MET A 684 16.84 -20.23 -12.93
C MET A 684 16.91 -21.54 -13.71
N PRO A 685 17.01 -21.49 -15.05
CA PRO A 685 17.28 -22.69 -15.83
C PRO A 685 18.75 -23.07 -15.67
N GLN A 686 19.03 -24.19 -15.03
CA GLN A 686 20.39 -24.62 -14.78
C GLN A 686 20.89 -25.55 -15.90
N ILE A 687 21.45 -24.96 -16.96
CA ILE A 687 21.98 -25.72 -18.11
C ILE A 687 23.20 -26.58 -17.74
N SER A 688 23.94 -26.19 -16.71
CA SER A 688 25.16 -26.88 -16.27
C SER A 688 24.86 -28.30 -15.81
N THR A 689 23.78 -28.48 -15.03
CA THR A 689 23.38 -29.79 -14.52
C THR A 689 22.82 -30.69 -15.60
N VAL A 690 22.34 -30.13 -16.71
CA VAL A 690 21.88 -30.88 -17.88
C VAL A 690 23.06 -31.35 -18.74
N MET A 691 23.99 -30.46 -19.07
CA MET A 691 25.15 -30.78 -19.91
C MET A 691 26.21 -31.65 -19.21
N LEU A 692 26.09 -31.82 -17.89
CA LEU A 692 26.91 -32.69 -17.05
C LEU A 692 26.10 -33.86 -16.44
N ASP A 693 24.87 -34.10 -16.91
CA ASP A 693 24.07 -35.21 -16.39
C ASP A 693 24.68 -36.55 -16.83
N GLU A 694 25.12 -37.35 -15.86
CA GLU A 694 25.76 -38.65 -16.08
C GLU A 694 24.87 -39.64 -16.83
N LYS A 695 23.53 -39.48 -16.75
CA LYS A 695 22.59 -40.34 -17.50
C LYS A 695 22.63 -40.07 -19.00
N ILE A 696 22.95 -38.83 -19.40
CA ILE A 696 23.00 -38.39 -20.80
C ILE A 696 24.45 -38.45 -21.31
N PHE A 697 25.39 -38.05 -20.46
CA PHE A 697 26.82 -37.98 -20.76
C PHE A 697 27.60 -38.85 -19.77
N PRO A 698 27.81 -40.14 -20.06
CA PRO A 698 28.72 -40.98 -19.28
C PRO A 698 30.10 -40.33 -19.22
N ASP A 699 30.71 -40.40 -18.03
CA ASP A 699 31.96 -39.71 -17.68
C ASP A 699 31.92 -38.22 -18.07
N PRO A 700 31.03 -37.42 -17.45
CA PRO A 700 30.65 -36.10 -17.96
C PRO A 700 31.79 -35.08 -17.89
N TYR A 701 32.84 -35.34 -17.11
CA TYR A 701 34.00 -34.46 -16.98
C TYR A 701 35.13 -34.79 -17.96
N THR A 702 35.04 -35.93 -18.63
CA THR A 702 36.04 -36.36 -19.62
C THR A 702 35.74 -35.74 -20.97
N PHE A 703 36.74 -35.10 -21.58
CA PHE A 703 36.66 -34.61 -22.95
C PHE A 703 36.65 -35.80 -23.92
N ASN A 704 35.47 -36.16 -24.44
CA ASN A 704 35.28 -37.27 -25.37
C ASN A 704 34.38 -36.84 -26.54
N PRO A 705 34.95 -36.39 -27.67
CA PRO A 705 34.20 -36.03 -28.88
C PRO A 705 33.36 -37.18 -29.44
N SER A 706 33.80 -38.44 -29.31
CA SER A 706 33.14 -39.59 -29.93
C SER A 706 31.68 -39.77 -29.50
N ARG A 707 31.25 -39.17 -28.39
CA ARG A 707 29.84 -39.16 -27.96
C ARG A 707 28.88 -38.48 -28.95
N PHE A 708 29.41 -37.60 -29.79
CA PHE A 708 28.67 -36.89 -30.85
C PHE A 708 28.84 -37.55 -32.23
N LEU A 709 29.26 -38.80 -32.28
CA LEU A 709 29.37 -39.60 -33.49
C LEU A 709 28.48 -40.84 -33.41
N ASN A 710 27.92 -41.23 -34.55
CA ASN A 710 27.28 -42.52 -34.72
C ASN A 710 28.35 -43.60 -34.97
N PRO A 711 28.02 -44.90 -34.84
CA PRO A 711 28.97 -45.98 -35.12
C PRO A 711 29.57 -45.95 -36.54
N ASP A 712 28.88 -45.35 -37.51
CA ASP A 712 29.33 -45.16 -38.89
C ASP A 712 30.23 -43.91 -39.09
N GLY A 713 30.55 -43.19 -38.01
CA GLY A 713 31.37 -41.97 -38.03
C GLY A 713 30.62 -40.70 -38.44
N SER A 714 29.32 -40.77 -38.74
CA SER A 714 28.49 -39.60 -39.03
C SER A 714 28.16 -38.81 -37.74
N SER A 715 27.82 -37.52 -37.88
CA SER A 715 27.49 -36.68 -36.73
C SER A 715 26.19 -37.12 -36.05
N LYS A 716 26.24 -37.27 -34.72
CA LYS A 716 25.09 -37.54 -33.85
C LYS A 716 24.63 -36.26 -33.16
N LYS A 717 23.33 -35.96 -33.25
CA LYS A 717 22.71 -34.83 -32.54
C LYS A 717 22.23 -35.30 -31.16
N ILE A 718 22.54 -34.51 -30.13
CA ILE A 718 22.07 -34.69 -28.75
C ILE A 718 21.24 -33.47 -28.39
N GLU A 719 19.97 -33.64 -28.03
CA GLU A 719 19.05 -32.51 -27.81
C GLU A 719 19.35 -31.73 -26.52
N GLU A 720 20.04 -32.38 -25.59
CA GLU A 720 20.44 -31.88 -24.28
C GLU A 720 21.72 -31.04 -24.33
N LEU A 721 22.37 -30.95 -25.50
CA LEU A 721 23.47 -30.03 -25.74
C LEU A 721 22.91 -28.61 -26.00
N ILE A 722 22.81 -27.80 -24.95
CA ILE A 722 22.19 -26.46 -24.97
C ILE A 722 23.13 -25.33 -24.50
N PRO A 723 24.36 -25.20 -25.05
CA PRO A 723 25.33 -24.20 -24.61
C PRO A 723 24.88 -22.75 -24.86
N PHE A 724 23.90 -22.55 -25.74
CA PHE A 724 23.30 -21.25 -26.07
C PHE A 724 21.89 -21.07 -25.47
N SER A 725 21.53 -21.89 -24.48
CA SER A 725 20.18 -22.00 -23.92
C SER A 725 19.15 -22.47 -24.96
N MET A 726 17.87 -22.35 -24.63
CA MET A 726 16.75 -22.77 -25.48
C MET A 726 15.55 -21.81 -25.35
N GLY A 727 14.61 -21.91 -26.29
CA GLY A 727 13.35 -21.17 -26.31
C GLY A 727 13.48 -19.70 -26.74
N LYS A 728 12.51 -18.86 -26.38
CA LYS A 728 12.42 -17.47 -26.87
C LYS A 728 13.64 -16.60 -26.52
N ARG A 729 14.38 -16.93 -25.44
CA ARG A 729 15.60 -16.25 -24.96
C ARG A 729 16.90 -16.97 -25.34
N GLN A 730 16.86 -17.92 -26.28
CA GLN A 730 18.06 -18.53 -26.87
C GLN A 730 18.97 -17.46 -27.50
N CYS A 731 20.28 -17.69 -27.42
CA CYS A 731 21.29 -16.77 -27.95
C CYS A 731 21.02 -16.46 -29.42
N ILE A 732 20.92 -15.17 -29.75
CA ILE A 732 20.71 -14.73 -31.12
C ILE A 732 21.92 -15.00 -32.02
N GLY A 733 23.12 -15.02 -31.43
CA GLY A 733 24.39 -15.23 -32.13
C GLY A 733 24.86 -16.68 -32.21
N GLU A 734 24.04 -17.67 -31.85
CA GLU A 734 24.45 -19.09 -31.87
C GLU A 734 24.99 -19.53 -33.24
N GLY A 735 24.30 -19.16 -34.32
CA GLY A 735 24.69 -19.55 -35.68
C GLY A 735 26.11 -19.06 -36.03
N LEU A 736 26.35 -17.76 -35.80
CA LEU A 736 27.65 -17.14 -36.04
C LEU A 736 28.74 -17.72 -35.13
N ALA A 737 28.48 -17.84 -33.82
CA ALA A 737 29.45 -18.37 -32.87
C ALA A 737 29.86 -19.83 -33.21
N ARG A 738 28.91 -20.66 -33.66
CA ARG A 738 29.21 -22.03 -34.12
C ARG A 738 29.99 -22.04 -35.44
N ALA A 739 29.69 -21.14 -36.37
CA ALA A 739 30.41 -21.02 -37.63
C ALA A 739 31.85 -20.54 -37.40
N GLU A 740 32.04 -19.50 -36.58
CA GLU A 740 33.35 -18.99 -36.19
C GLU A 740 34.19 -20.08 -35.51
N LEU A 741 33.67 -20.73 -34.46
CA LEU A 741 34.39 -21.81 -33.78
C LEU A 741 34.82 -22.91 -34.76
N TYR A 742 33.93 -23.30 -35.67
CA TYR A 742 34.25 -24.31 -36.68
C TYR A 742 35.35 -23.83 -37.63
N LEU A 743 35.20 -22.66 -38.24
CA LEU A 743 36.14 -22.13 -39.24
C LEU A 743 37.51 -21.83 -38.64
N PHE A 744 37.57 -21.22 -37.46
CA PHE A 744 38.82 -20.91 -36.78
C PHE A 744 39.56 -22.19 -36.42
N LEU A 745 38.89 -23.16 -35.79
CA LEU A 745 39.54 -24.42 -35.41
C LEU A 745 39.93 -25.24 -36.64
N ALA A 746 39.10 -25.32 -37.67
CA ALA A 746 39.41 -26.04 -38.90
C ALA A 746 40.68 -25.50 -39.57
N ASN A 747 40.76 -24.18 -39.78
CA ASN A 747 41.89 -23.57 -40.48
C ASN A 747 43.17 -23.56 -39.63
N ILE A 748 43.06 -23.42 -38.30
CA ILE A 748 44.22 -23.55 -37.40
C ILE A 748 44.75 -24.99 -37.44
N PHE A 749 43.90 -26.01 -37.22
CA PHE A 749 44.36 -27.40 -37.16
C PHE A 749 44.71 -28.00 -38.52
N GLN A 750 44.25 -27.40 -39.62
CA GLN A 750 44.70 -27.74 -40.97
C GLN A 750 46.17 -27.36 -41.17
N ARG A 751 46.58 -26.21 -40.63
CA ARG A 751 47.90 -25.61 -40.90
C ARG A 751 48.91 -25.78 -39.79
N PHE A 752 48.46 -26.03 -38.56
CA PHE A 752 49.33 -26.04 -37.39
C PHE A 752 49.05 -27.25 -36.51
N THR A 753 50.13 -27.81 -36.00
CA THR A 753 50.11 -28.75 -34.88
C THR A 753 50.31 -27.95 -33.60
N LEU A 754 49.35 -28.07 -32.67
CA LEU A 754 49.41 -27.41 -31.37
C LEU A 754 49.85 -28.40 -30.30
N THR A 755 50.91 -28.05 -29.56
CA THR A 755 51.38 -28.81 -28.39
C THR A 755 51.54 -27.88 -27.20
N ALA A 756 51.62 -28.45 -25.99
CA ALA A 756 51.89 -27.67 -24.78
C ALA A 756 52.96 -28.38 -23.95
N ASP A 757 53.94 -27.63 -23.44
CA ASP A 757 55.02 -28.17 -22.62
C ASP A 757 54.49 -28.75 -21.30
N VAL A 758 53.42 -28.14 -20.78
CA VAL A 758 52.64 -28.63 -19.65
C VAL A 758 51.20 -28.71 -20.08
N MET A 759 50.58 -29.88 -19.86
CA MET A 759 49.16 -30.07 -20.19
C MET A 759 48.29 -28.99 -19.52
N PRO A 760 47.46 -28.27 -20.29
CA PRO A 760 46.60 -27.23 -19.74
C PRO A 760 45.70 -27.77 -18.63
N SER A 761 45.56 -27.01 -17.56
CA SER A 761 44.67 -27.38 -16.45
C SER A 761 43.21 -27.36 -16.91
N MET A 762 42.48 -28.42 -16.58
CA MET A 762 41.02 -28.47 -16.72
C MET A 762 40.29 -27.67 -15.63
N GLU A 763 41.02 -27.10 -14.67
CA GLU A 763 40.46 -26.20 -13.67
C GLU A 763 40.15 -24.83 -14.26
N LYS A 764 38.92 -24.36 -13.98
CA LYS A 764 38.37 -23.12 -14.49
C LYS A 764 38.81 -21.92 -13.63
N ALA A 765 39.11 -20.79 -14.27
CA ALA A 765 39.36 -19.54 -13.55
C ALA A 765 38.05 -18.97 -12.95
N LYS A 766 38.15 -18.26 -11.82
CA LYS A 766 37.00 -17.69 -11.09
C LYS A 766 36.52 -16.40 -11.77
N GLY A 767 35.23 -16.33 -12.12
CA GLY A 767 34.61 -15.15 -12.73
C GLY A 767 33.11 -15.33 -13.02
N GLN A 768 32.42 -14.27 -13.47
CA GLN A 768 31.05 -14.36 -14.00
C GLN A 768 30.98 -15.20 -15.28
N VAL A 769 32.08 -15.19 -16.03
CA VAL A 769 32.32 -16.04 -17.20
C VAL A 769 33.46 -16.99 -16.86
N VAL A 770 33.30 -18.26 -17.22
CA VAL A 770 34.34 -19.27 -17.08
C VAL A 770 35.38 -19.08 -18.19
N THR A 771 36.65 -18.99 -17.81
CA THR A 771 37.79 -19.01 -18.73
C THR A 771 38.77 -20.11 -18.35
N ALA A 772 39.51 -20.60 -19.35
CA ALA A 772 40.65 -21.49 -19.10
C ALA A 772 41.74 -20.73 -18.34
N LYS A 773 42.49 -21.42 -17.47
CA LYS A 773 43.74 -20.88 -16.92
C LYS A 773 44.72 -20.61 -18.06
N LYS A 774 45.53 -19.54 -17.95
CA LYS A 774 46.54 -19.22 -18.95
C LYS A 774 47.54 -20.37 -19.07
N TYR A 775 47.86 -20.78 -20.28
CA TYR A 775 48.88 -21.77 -20.60
C TYR A 775 49.67 -21.31 -21.83
N LEU A 776 50.89 -21.82 -21.98
CA LEU A 776 51.71 -21.60 -23.17
C LEU A 776 51.42 -22.72 -24.18
N CYS A 777 51.23 -22.34 -25.44
CA CYS A 777 50.99 -23.26 -26.54
C CYS A 777 52.14 -23.13 -27.53
N ASN A 778 52.78 -24.25 -27.85
CA ASN A 778 53.73 -24.35 -28.93
C ASN A 778 52.96 -24.59 -30.23
N VAL A 779 53.33 -23.85 -31.27
CA VAL A 779 52.66 -23.88 -32.57
C VAL A 779 53.71 -24.25 -33.60
N ALA A 780 53.54 -25.41 -34.23
CA ALA A 780 54.39 -25.85 -35.33
C ALA A 780 53.56 -25.89 -36.63
N GLU A 781 54.11 -25.39 -37.72
CA GLU A 781 53.45 -25.49 -39.03
C GLU A 781 53.41 -26.96 -39.49
N ARG A 782 52.26 -27.36 -40.02
CA ARG A 782 52.00 -28.70 -40.54
C ARG A 782 52.25 -28.66 -42.04
N HIS A 783 53.38 -29.23 -42.47
CA HIS A 783 53.75 -29.33 -43.88
C HIS A 783 52.87 -30.32 -44.64
#